data_AF-A0A9P7DMW8-F1
#
_entry.id   AF-A0A9P7DMW8-F1
#
_cell.length_a   1.000
_cell.length_b   1.000
_cell.length_c   1.000
_cell.angle_alpha   90.00
_cell.angle_beta   90.00
_cell.angle_gamma   90.00
#
_symmetry.space_group_name_H-M   'P 1'
#
loop_
_entity.id
_entity.type
_entity.pdbx_description
1 polymer ?
#
loop_
_entity_poly.entity_id
_entity_poly.type
_entity_poly.pdbx_seq_one_letter_code
_entity_poly.pdbx_strand_id
1 'polypeptide(L)'
;MELVSQFTEDAYAKEDRICERPACAANILKGDPCFYIATIDSTKSGRFVCGSCHSRYRKKAATTVRPSSRGTGFHTLGHMGHSTDRTPPLRPPPDLHAIRRSVNAAQRTATINPPRVIATSHGLQGSQSGPNVAIPTGTSAGHGVGYTVNHAAYASEREHWSKLSYVGSLAETISLDISVVHDAAPKRKGSRGTPIANIREGKKDIHAQIDAPGLIKITLDTVLPKILALSPEFPWRTWELVVRDAGWVDLSTHPANRPYFYAECWQASKRAGKECKVFKSKQFALMVVVPGSQWREYEEWLEKTEEDSRYHPSPRLLARNITTSPAMEQQQVDLPSIEESFSHSLRVARHATASPATEQLNLPSVEESVTTSKRAHQRSDSISITTPSNKSPPHKKFAAGSASPSPDREGLSEALRIGGTVNMDVRQLLDLQNENIQYYPIPTRPLAAMLKNPKFLSYDIETVECLTGQLTINPSMASILGAGAFKTAHPGWLTLFAPPSSGFGSKTRNDVAVKRAYYKAYPPGASSTSLKYKIGRYALPDEVKRLVKEANVLYWARSLLQLTYDFINRSMASASEPPPFNIPQVRFVDAGIAFAFGPLPASKAASKWSASSARAVYLVEELIPGGKDEFLKYIHNMDANPLLDESDYWYDLALFFTFTQHVQYVKTRGLAFISDYQGSSELLTDC
;
A
#
# COMPACT_ATOMS: atom_id res chain seq x y z
N MET A 1 -1.92 -15.94 8.21
CA MET A 1 -2.23 -17.37 8.43
C MET A 1 -3.53 -17.41 9.21
N GLU A 2 -4.63 -17.80 8.56
CA GLU A 2 -5.90 -18.06 9.24
C GLU A 2 -5.91 -19.55 9.57
N LEU A 3 -5.85 -19.90 10.85
CA LEU A 3 -6.00 -21.29 11.29
C LEU A 3 -7.49 -21.64 11.14
N VAL A 4 -7.86 -22.19 9.99
CA VAL A 4 -9.16 -22.83 9.80
C VAL A 4 -9.21 -23.99 10.80
N SER A 5 -10.15 -23.91 11.73
CA SER A 5 -10.54 -25.02 12.60
C SER A 5 -10.66 -26.29 11.77
N GLN A 6 -10.09 -27.42 12.20
CA GLN A 6 -10.30 -28.73 11.54
C GLN A 6 -11.77 -29.19 11.57
N PHE A 7 -12.65 -28.39 12.18
CA PHE A 7 -14.09 -28.61 12.29
C PHE A 7 -14.83 -27.54 11.49
N THR A 8 -15.68 -27.96 10.54
CA THR A 8 -16.63 -27.05 9.87
C THR A 8 -17.99 -27.09 10.59
N GLU A 9 -18.71 -25.98 10.53
CA GLU A 9 -20.00 -25.75 11.19
C GLU A 9 -21.18 -26.28 10.36
N ASP A 10 -21.21 -27.57 10.06
CA ASP A 10 -22.51 -28.21 9.83
C ASP A 10 -23.08 -28.51 11.23
N ALA A 11 -24.07 -27.75 11.70
CA ALA A 11 -24.62 -27.96 13.03
C ALA A 11 -25.50 -29.22 13.10
N TYR A 12 -26.10 -29.62 11.96
CA TYR A 12 -27.06 -30.72 11.86
C TYR A 12 -27.00 -31.41 10.47
N ALA A 13 -27.25 -32.72 10.42
CA ALA A 13 -27.24 -33.50 9.18
C ALA A 13 -28.41 -33.11 8.26
N LYS A 14 -28.13 -32.93 6.95
CA LYS A 14 -29.17 -32.61 5.95
C LYS A 14 -29.93 -33.83 5.43
N GLU A 15 -29.38 -35.02 5.66
CA GLU A 15 -29.90 -36.33 5.25
C GLU A 15 -29.35 -37.38 6.22
N ASP A 16 -30.01 -38.54 6.29
CA ASP A 16 -29.54 -39.67 7.09
C ASP A 16 -28.17 -40.13 6.58
N ARG A 17 -27.19 -40.28 7.49
CA ARG A 17 -25.83 -40.72 7.13
C ARG A 17 -25.17 -41.50 8.26
N ILE A 18 -24.21 -42.35 7.91
CA ILE A 18 -23.47 -43.15 8.89
C ILE A 18 -22.28 -42.32 9.41
N CYS A 19 -22.05 -42.35 10.72
CA CYS A 19 -20.87 -41.78 11.34
C CYS A 19 -19.60 -42.46 10.82
N GLU A 20 -18.77 -41.71 10.10
CA GLU A 20 -17.59 -42.20 9.38
C GLU A 20 -16.36 -42.42 10.29
N ARG A 21 -16.56 -42.41 11.61
CA ARG A 21 -15.56 -42.92 12.54
C ARG A 21 -15.64 -44.45 12.54
N PRO A 22 -14.57 -45.18 12.14
CA PRO A 22 -14.65 -46.64 11.93
C PRO A 22 -15.14 -47.45 13.13
N ALA A 23 -14.93 -46.95 14.35
CA ALA A 23 -15.35 -47.60 15.59
C ALA A 23 -16.74 -47.18 16.09
N CYS A 24 -17.49 -46.36 15.34
CA CYS A 24 -18.80 -45.87 15.76
C CYS A 24 -19.91 -46.44 14.87
N ALA A 25 -19.86 -46.16 13.56
CA ALA A 25 -20.87 -46.57 12.58
C ALA A 25 -22.34 -46.23 12.96
N ALA A 26 -22.57 -45.31 13.90
CA ALA A 26 -23.91 -44.88 14.29
C ALA A 26 -24.61 -44.12 13.15
N ASN A 27 -25.90 -44.39 12.92
CA ASN A 27 -26.74 -43.58 12.04
C ASN A 27 -26.95 -42.19 12.66
N ILE A 28 -26.69 -41.16 11.88
CA ILE A 28 -26.97 -39.76 12.16
C ILE A 28 -28.19 -39.41 11.32
N LEU A 29 -29.36 -39.26 11.96
CA LEU A 29 -30.58 -38.97 11.23
C LEU A 29 -30.57 -37.53 10.73
N LYS A 30 -31.32 -37.24 9.67
CA LYS A 30 -31.56 -35.87 9.21
C LYS A 30 -32.08 -35.01 10.37
N GLY A 31 -31.39 -33.91 10.65
CA GLY A 31 -31.66 -33.03 11.78
C GLY A 31 -30.85 -33.34 13.04
N ASP A 32 -30.12 -34.46 13.12
CA ASP A 32 -29.22 -34.76 14.23
C ASP A 32 -27.87 -34.04 14.10
N PRO A 33 -27.16 -33.76 15.21
CA PRO A 33 -25.84 -33.13 15.17
C PRO A 33 -24.80 -33.93 14.36
N CYS A 34 -24.24 -33.31 13.33
CA CYS A 34 -23.30 -33.92 12.39
C CYS A 34 -22.12 -33.02 12.10
N PHE A 35 -20.92 -33.41 12.51
CA PHE A 35 -19.73 -32.57 12.42
C PHE A 35 -18.74 -33.12 11.40
N TYR A 36 -18.21 -32.27 10.52
CA TYR A 36 -17.13 -32.67 9.63
C TYR A 36 -15.76 -32.44 10.28
N ILE A 37 -14.88 -33.42 10.17
CA ILE A 37 -13.51 -33.41 10.70
C ILE A 37 -12.54 -33.56 9.52
N ALA A 38 -11.81 -32.48 9.21
CA ALA A 38 -10.78 -32.48 8.19
C ALA A 38 -9.59 -33.39 8.57
N THR A 39 -8.97 -34.02 7.57
CA THR A 39 -7.73 -34.79 7.74
C THR A 39 -6.50 -33.87 7.73
N ILE A 40 -5.42 -34.28 8.40
CA ILE A 40 -4.13 -33.57 8.33
C ILE A 40 -3.53 -33.63 6.92
N ASP A 41 -3.80 -34.72 6.21
CA ASP A 41 -3.45 -34.88 4.80
C ASP A 41 -4.49 -34.18 3.93
N SER A 42 -4.11 -33.08 3.28
CA SER A 42 -4.98 -32.27 2.42
C SER A 42 -5.37 -32.98 1.12
N THR A 43 -4.77 -34.13 0.81
CA THR A 43 -5.14 -34.96 -0.36
C THR A 43 -6.29 -35.92 -0.08
N LYS A 44 -6.72 -36.05 1.19
CA LYS A 44 -7.83 -36.90 1.60
C LYS A 44 -9.04 -36.04 1.96
N SER A 45 -10.23 -36.54 1.65
CA SER A 45 -11.47 -35.95 2.18
C SER A 45 -11.52 -36.16 3.70
N GLY A 46 -12.05 -35.16 4.41
CA GLY A 46 -12.39 -35.28 5.82
C GLY A 46 -13.54 -36.26 6.03
N ARG A 47 -14.04 -36.31 7.26
CA ARG A 47 -15.10 -37.27 7.63
C ARG A 47 -16.21 -36.65 8.47
N PHE A 48 -17.45 -37.05 8.22
CA PHE A 48 -18.62 -36.68 9.00
C PHE A 48 -18.80 -37.60 10.21
N VAL A 49 -18.95 -37.02 11.41
CA VAL A 49 -19.11 -37.77 12.65
C VAL A 49 -20.28 -37.27 13.49
N CYS A 50 -20.91 -38.18 14.23
CA CYS A 50 -21.99 -37.85 15.16
C CYS A 50 -21.49 -37.02 16.35
N GLY A 51 -22.41 -36.37 17.06
CA GLY A 51 -22.10 -35.51 18.22
C GLY A 51 -21.27 -36.19 19.33
N SER A 52 -21.49 -37.48 19.60
CA SER A 52 -20.70 -38.23 20.60
C SER A 52 -19.25 -38.43 20.16
N CYS A 53 -19.02 -38.70 18.88
CA CYS A 53 -17.68 -38.87 18.31
C CYS A 53 -16.95 -37.53 18.19
N HIS A 54 -17.66 -36.47 17.80
CA HIS A 54 -17.10 -35.12 17.81
C HIS A 54 -16.62 -34.71 19.21
N SER A 55 -17.43 -34.95 20.24
CA SER A 55 -17.05 -34.72 21.64
C SER A 55 -15.80 -35.49 22.06
N ARG A 56 -15.64 -36.73 21.56
CA ARG A 56 -14.44 -37.55 21.79
C ARG A 56 -13.21 -36.97 21.08
N TYR A 57 -13.34 -36.46 19.85
CA TYR A 57 -12.23 -35.83 19.13
C TYR A 57 -11.78 -34.53 19.79
N ARG A 58 -12.71 -33.71 20.30
CA ARG A 58 -12.37 -32.49 21.07
C ARG A 58 -11.57 -32.78 22.33
N LYS A 59 -11.78 -33.93 22.98
CA LYS A 59 -11.05 -34.34 24.19
C LYS A 59 -9.71 -35.04 23.91
N LYS A 60 -9.45 -35.49 22.68
CA LYS A 60 -8.23 -36.23 22.34
C LYS A 60 -7.09 -35.24 22.00
N ALA A 61 -6.09 -35.17 22.88
CA ALA A 61 -4.96 -34.24 22.79
C ALA A 61 -4.15 -34.32 21.46
N ALA A 62 -4.23 -35.45 20.74
CA ALA A 62 -3.56 -35.64 19.44
C ALA A 62 -4.27 -34.98 18.24
N THR A 63 -5.53 -34.57 18.40
CA THR A 63 -6.33 -33.88 17.36
C THR A 63 -6.35 -32.36 17.53
N THR A 64 -5.79 -31.85 18.61
CA THR A 64 -5.53 -30.42 18.85
C THR A 64 -4.08 -30.10 18.53
N VAL A 65 -3.86 -29.61 17.30
CA VAL A 65 -2.72 -28.81 16.79
C VAL A 65 -1.32 -29.15 17.34
N ARG A 66 -0.48 -29.81 16.52
CA ARG A 66 1.00 -29.75 16.63
C ARG A 66 1.57 -28.80 15.57
N PRO A 67 2.58 -27.97 15.88
CA PRO A 67 3.45 -27.37 14.88
C PRO A 67 4.25 -28.48 14.19
N SER A 68 4.32 -28.45 12.86
CA SER A 68 5.07 -29.40 12.05
C SER A 68 6.58 -29.16 12.22
N SER A 69 7.23 -29.96 13.07
CA SER A 69 8.68 -30.13 13.04
C SER A 69 9.01 -31.27 12.07
N ARG A 70 9.41 -30.93 10.84
CA ARG A 70 10.06 -31.88 9.93
C ARG A 70 11.44 -32.23 10.50
N GLY A 71 11.55 -33.40 11.13
CA GLY A 71 12.81 -34.08 11.41
C GLY A 71 12.87 -35.34 10.57
N THR A 72 13.76 -35.38 9.60
CA THR A 72 14.17 -36.57 8.84
C THR A 72 14.74 -37.61 9.79
N GLY A 73 14.12 -38.79 9.85
CA GLY A 73 14.65 -39.96 10.55
C GLY A 73 14.59 -41.16 9.62
N PHE A 74 15.71 -41.46 8.97
CA PHE A 74 15.96 -42.71 8.26
C PHE A 74 16.13 -43.84 9.28
N HIS A 75 15.42 -44.95 9.10
CA HIS A 75 15.74 -46.23 9.74
C HIS A 75 16.47 -47.10 8.72
N THR A 76 17.68 -47.54 9.05
CA THR A 76 18.29 -48.73 8.44
C THR A 76 18.91 -49.59 9.53
N LEU A 77 18.55 -50.88 9.49
CA LEU A 77 19.07 -51.94 10.33
C LEU A 77 20.56 -52.19 10.07
N GLY A 78 21.23 -52.71 11.11
CA GLY A 78 22.67 -52.85 11.19
C GLY A 78 23.28 -54.05 10.47
N HIS A 79 24.61 -53.98 10.34
CA HIS A 79 25.47 -55.14 10.24
C HIS A 79 26.85 -54.79 10.84
N MET A 80 27.39 -55.70 11.65
CA MET A 80 28.71 -55.65 12.28
C MET A 80 29.86 -55.72 11.24
N GLY A 81 30.96 -55.02 11.53
CA GLY A 81 32.23 -55.20 10.81
C GLY A 81 33.33 -54.26 11.33
N HIS A 82 34.52 -54.84 11.57
CA HIS A 82 35.70 -54.29 12.22
C HIS A 82 36.35 -53.03 11.60
N SER A 83 37.00 -52.25 12.49
CA SER A 83 38.33 -51.61 12.38
C SER A 83 38.72 -50.93 11.06
N THR A 84 38.90 -49.59 11.10
CA THR A 84 40.21 -48.94 11.07
C THR A 84 40.07 -47.42 11.10
N ASP A 85 41.03 -46.82 11.77
CA ASP A 85 41.26 -45.41 12.04
C ASP A 85 41.38 -44.58 10.73
N ARG A 86 40.50 -43.59 10.55
CA ARG A 86 40.64 -42.48 9.59
C ARG A 86 39.59 -41.39 9.88
N THR A 87 40.03 -40.35 10.57
CA THR A 87 39.31 -39.07 10.71
C THR A 87 38.99 -38.48 9.32
N PRO A 88 37.72 -38.23 8.97
CA PRO A 88 37.37 -37.51 7.76
C PRO A 88 37.65 -36.02 7.92
N PRO A 89 38.03 -35.30 6.84
CA PRO A 89 38.30 -33.87 6.92
C PRO A 89 37.03 -33.12 7.27
N LEU A 90 37.15 -32.20 8.23
CA LEU A 90 36.14 -31.23 8.62
C LEU A 90 35.60 -30.54 7.35
N ARG A 91 34.31 -30.68 7.10
CA ARG A 91 33.64 -29.92 6.05
C ARG A 91 33.76 -28.43 6.41
N PRO A 92 34.12 -27.57 5.45
CA PRO A 92 34.10 -26.13 5.68
C PRO A 92 32.68 -25.71 6.06
N PRO A 93 32.54 -24.74 6.98
CA PRO A 93 31.23 -24.20 7.34
C PRO A 93 30.53 -23.67 6.08
N PRO A 94 29.19 -23.77 6.03
CA PRO A 94 28.44 -23.31 4.86
C PRO A 94 28.72 -21.83 4.58
N ASP A 95 29.00 -21.52 3.33
CA ASP A 95 29.23 -20.15 2.85
C ASP A 95 27.94 -19.32 3.08
N LEU A 96 27.99 -18.49 4.12
CA LEU A 96 26.89 -17.60 4.50
C LEU A 96 26.52 -16.63 3.38
N HIS A 97 27.48 -16.23 2.52
CA HIS A 97 27.20 -15.38 1.36
C HIS A 97 26.46 -16.14 0.26
N ALA A 98 26.77 -17.42 0.02
CA ALA A 98 26.02 -18.26 -0.92
C ALA A 98 24.57 -18.49 -0.45
N ILE A 99 24.38 -18.73 0.85
CA ILE A 99 23.05 -18.89 1.45
C ILE A 99 22.26 -17.57 1.36
N ARG A 100 22.87 -16.43 1.67
CA ARG A 100 22.20 -15.11 1.63
C ARG A 100 21.89 -14.66 0.20
N ARG A 101 22.79 -14.89 -0.77
CA ARG A 101 22.50 -14.71 -2.21
C ARG A 101 21.33 -15.58 -2.66
N SER A 102 21.24 -16.82 -2.18
CA SER A 102 20.13 -17.72 -2.48
C SER A 102 18.80 -17.24 -1.88
N VAL A 103 18.80 -16.72 -0.63
CA VAL A 103 17.61 -16.14 0.01
C VAL A 103 17.15 -14.87 -0.69
N ASN A 104 18.09 -13.96 -1.03
CA ASN A 104 17.78 -12.74 -1.78
C ASN A 104 17.29 -13.07 -3.20
N ALA A 105 17.88 -14.05 -3.89
CA ALA A 105 17.39 -14.53 -5.18
C ALA A 105 16.00 -15.17 -5.07
N ALA A 106 15.73 -15.97 -4.02
CA ALA A 106 14.43 -16.59 -3.79
C ALA A 106 13.33 -15.56 -3.46
N GLN A 107 13.66 -14.47 -2.75
CA GLN A 107 12.75 -13.35 -2.52
C GLN A 107 12.53 -12.49 -3.77
N ARG A 108 13.50 -12.47 -4.71
CA ARG A 108 13.42 -11.75 -5.99
C ARG A 108 12.74 -12.55 -7.12
N THR A 109 12.66 -13.88 -7.02
CA THR A 109 12.13 -14.75 -8.09
C THR A 109 10.63 -15.04 -7.89
N ALA A 110 9.79 -14.02 -8.12
CA ALA A 110 8.36 -14.21 -8.36
C ALA A 110 8.07 -14.04 -9.86
N THR A 111 8.64 -14.89 -10.71
CA THR A 111 8.30 -14.95 -12.14
C THR A 111 8.07 -16.39 -12.59
N ILE A 112 6.93 -16.56 -13.26
CA ILE A 112 6.42 -17.78 -13.86
C ILE A 112 7.17 -17.99 -15.18
N ASN A 113 7.96 -19.06 -15.29
CA ASN A 113 8.36 -19.60 -16.59
C ASN A 113 7.33 -20.65 -17.03
N PRO A 114 6.65 -20.51 -18.19
CA PRO A 114 6.05 -21.66 -18.86
C PRO A 114 7.12 -22.39 -19.72
N PRO A 115 6.94 -23.69 -20.01
CA PRO A 115 7.92 -24.48 -20.77
C PRO A 115 7.97 -24.04 -22.24
N ARG A 116 9.17 -24.16 -22.84
CA ARG A 116 9.41 -23.99 -24.28
C ARG A 116 8.56 -25.00 -25.07
N VAL A 117 7.66 -24.50 -25.92
CA VAL A 117 7.02 -25.27 -26.98
C VAL A 117 7.73 -24.93 -28.30
N ILE A 118 8.31 -25.94 -28.94
CA ILE A 118 8.83 -25.85 -30.31
C ILE A 118 7.61 -25.97 -31.24
N ALA A 119 7.33 -24.93 -32.02
CA ALA A 119 6.32 -24.98 -33.08
C ALA A 119 7.00 -25.33 -34.41
N THR A 120 6.67 -26.50 -34.95
CA THR A 120 6.88 -26.86 -36.35
C THR A 120 5.76 -26.23 -37.19
N SER A 121 6.16 -25.59 -38.28
CA SER A 121 5.32 -24.97 -39.30
C SER A 121 4.56 -26.01 -40.12
N HIS A 122 3.29 -25.77 -40.44
CA HIS A 122 2.69 -26.03 -41.78
C HIS A 122 1.27 -25.43 -41.90
N GLY A 123 1.05 -24.64 -42.96
CA GLY A 123 -0.03 -24.87 -43.93
C GLY A 123 -1.47 -24.37 -43.68
N LEU A 124 -1.80 -23.29 -44.40
CA LEU A 124 -3.01 -23.07 -45.24
C LEU A 124 -4.43 -22.94 -44.65
N GLN A 125 -5.06 -21.85 -45.10
CA GLN A 125 -6.46 -21.66 -45.52
C GLN A 125 -7.62 -21.90 -44.54
N GLY A 126 -8.53 -20.92 -44.48
CA GLY A 126 -9.90 -21.17 -44.05
C GLY A 126 -10.59 -19.96 -43.41
N SER A 127 -11.22 -19.14 -44.25
CA SER A 127 -12.35 -18.30 -43.87
C SER A 127 -13.42 -19.15 -43.16
N GLN A 128 -13.94 -18.70 -42.02
CA GLN A 128 -15.37 -18.80 -41.69
C GLN A 128 -15.75 -18.04 -40.42
N SER A 129 -16.94 -17.44 -40.50
CA SER A 129 -17.64 -16.67 -39.49
C SER A 129 -18.29 -17.54 -38.41
N GLY A 130 -18.45 -16.97 -37.22
CA GLY A 130 -19.51 -17.31 -36.25
C GLY A 130 -19.08 -17.13 -34.79
N PRO A 131 -19.99 -17.15 -33.81
CA PRO A 131 -21.34 -16.58 -33.79
C PRO A 131 -21.49 -15.48 -32.71
N ASN A 132 -22.48 -14.62 -32.89
CA ASN A 132 -22.99 -13.71 -31.85
C ASN A 132 -23.55 -14.53 -30.68
N VAL A 133 -23.01 -14.34 -29.47
CA VAL A 133 -23.63 -14.79 -28.22
C VAL A 133 -24.14 -13.55 -27.49
N ALA A 134 -25.45 -13.35 -27.58
CA ALA A 134 -26.19 -12.42 -26.74
C ALA A 134 -26.18 -12.95 -25.29
N ILE A 135 -25.76 -12.12 -24.34
CA ILE A 135 -25.96 -12.35 -22.90
C ILE A 135 -27.11 -11.45 -22.45
N PRO A 136 -28.13 -11.97 -21.73
CA PRO A 136 -29.26 -11.17 -21.31
C PRO A 136 -28.85 -10.16 -20.23
N THR A 137 -29.27 -8.93 -20.45
CA THR A 137 -29.35 -7.83 -19.51
C THR A 137 -30.30 -8.19 -18.36
N GLY A 138 -29.78 -8.22 -17.14
CA GLY A 138 -30.55 -8.23 -15.90
C GLY A 138 -30.18 -7.01 -15.05
N THR A 139 -31.06 -6.01 -15.04
CA THR A 139 -31.02 -4.79 -14.24
C THR A 139 -31.44 -5.03 -12.79
N SER A 140 -30.67 -4.50 -11.83
CA SER A 140 -31.12 -3.83 -10.57
C SER A 140 -29.86 -3.43 -9.78
N ALA A 141 -29.48 -2.16 -9.63
CA ALA A 141 -30.10 -1.04 -8.92
C ALA A 141 -30.10 -1.17 -7.39
N GLY A 142 -29.33 -0.27 -6.75
CA GLY A 142 -29.45 0.11 -5.34
C GLY A 142 -28.53 -0.64 -4.39
N HIS A 143 -27.66 0.10 -3.68
CA HIS A 143 -27.43 0.08 -2.23
C HIS A 143 -25.99 0.44 -1.86
N GLY A 144 -25.86 1.55 -1.11
CA GLY A 144 -25.00 1.64 0.05
C GLY A 144 -23.50 1.88 -0.18
N VAL A 145 -23.07 3.11 0.08
CA VAL A 145 -21.67 3.49 0.33
C VAL A 145 -21.12 2.63 1.47
N GLY A 146 -20.31 1.62 1.13
CA GLY A 146 -19.74 0.66 2.08
C GLY A 146 -18.47 1.17 2.76
N TYR A 147 -18.60 2.07 3.73
CA TYR A 147 -17.63 2.16 4.82
C TYR A 147 -18.06 1.13 5.87
N THR A 148 -17.30 0.05 6.04
CA THR A 148 -17.55 -0.88 7.13
C THR A 148 -17.04 -0.28 8.44
N VAL A 149 -17.69 -0.64 9.54
CA VAL A 149 -17.35 -0.20 10.91
C VAL A 149 -15.88 -0.53 11.27
N ASN A 150 -15.28 -1.52 10.61
CA ASN A 150 -13.87 -1.90 10.77
C ASN A 150 -12.88 -0.79 10.33
N HIS A 151 -13.29 0.13 9.44
CA HIS A 151 -12.41 1.21 8.99
C HIS A 151 -12.14 2.26 10.09
N ALA A 152 -13.04 2.41 11.07
CA ALA A 152 -12.84 3.31 12.21
C ALA A 152 -11.76 2.78 13.18
N ALA A 153 -11.62 1.44 13.31
CA ALA A 153 -10.61 0.82 14.15
C ALA A 153 -9.20 0.84 13.52
N TYR A 154 -9.07 1.10 12.22
CA TYR A 154 -7.82 0.99 11.48
C TYR A 154 -6.70 1.91 11.99
N ALA A 155 -7.03 3.09 12.52
CA ALA A 155 -6.03 3.99 13.12
C ALA A 155 -5.44 3.38 14.41
N SER A 156 -6.31 2.86 15.29
CA SER A 156 -5.91 2.21 16.54
C SER A 156 -5.14 0.91 16.30
N GLU A 157 -5.52 0.16 15.27
CA GLU A 157 -4.84 -1.08 14.89
C GLU A 157 -3.44 -0.79 14.33
N ARG A 158 -3.29 0.27 13.52
CA ARG A 158 -1.98 0.70 13.00
C ARG A 158 -1.05 1.20 14.11
N GLU A 159 -1.57 1.96 15.08
CA GLU A 159 -0.81 2.40 16.26
C GLU A 159 -0.38 1.20 17.13
N HIS A 160 -1.27 0.22 17.31
CA HIS A 160 -0.97 -1.03 18.01
C HIS A 160 0.13 -1.85 17.30
N TRP A 161 0.04 -2.02 15.98
CA TRP A 161 1.06 -2.72 15.20
C TRP A 161 2.40 -1.99 15.18
N SER A 162 2.38 -0.65 15.15
CA SER A 162 3.58 0.17 15.28
C SER A 162 4.26 -0.02 16.64
N LYS A 163 3.49 -0.09 17.74
CA LYS A 163 4.04 -0.38 19.08
C LYS A 163 4.64 -1.78 19.18
N LEU A 164 4.05 -2.77 18.50
CA LEU A 164 4.53 -4.15 18.48
C LEU A 164 5.80 -4.35 17.63
N SER A 165 6.02 -3.55 16.58
CA SER A 165 7.21 -3.69 15.73
C SER A 165 8.53 -3.32 16.40
N TYR A 166 8.50 -2.55 17.50
CA TYR A 166 9.71 -2.15 18.25
C TYR A 166 10.12 -3.13 19.35
N VAL A 167 9.33 -4.17 19.63
CA VAL A 167 9.66 -5.16 20.68
C VAL A 167 10.45 -6.31 20.05
N GLY A 168 11.78 -6.20 20.11
CA GLY A 168 12.70 -7.24 19.62
C GLY A 168 12.47 -8.59 20.30
N SER A 169 12.48 -9.65 19.47
CA SER A 169 12.19 -11.07 19.78
C SER A 169 10.71 -11.38 20.07
N LEU A 170 10.17 -12.36 19.31
CA LEU A 170 8.85 -12.98 19.40
C LEU A 170 7.96 -12.42 20.52
N ALA A 171 7.25 -11.33 20.23
CA ALA A 171 6.41 -10.66 21.22
C ALA A 171 5.56 -11.69 21.96
N GLU A 172 5.76 -11.78 23.27
CA GLU A 172 4.96 -12.63 24.14
C GLU A 172 3.54 -12.09 24.11
N THR A 173 2.65 -12.77 23.37
CA THR A 173 1.26 -12.32 23.20
C THR A 173 0.26 -13.27 23.85
N ILE A 174 -0.90 -12.72 24.19
CA ILE A 174 -2.10 -13.43 24.67
C ILE A 174 -3.27 -13.14 23.73
N SER A 175 -4.34 -13.93 23.89
CA SER A 175 -5.63 -13.67 23.25
C SER A 175 -6.71 -13.49 24.32
N LEU A 176 -7.76 -12.73 24.01
CA LEU A 176 -8.94 -12.52 24.85
C LEU A 176 -10.18 -13.08 24.16
N ASP A 177 -11.07 -13.64 24.96
CA ASP A 177 -12.45 -13.98 24.64
C ASP A 177 -13.34 -13.09 25.52
N ILE A 178 -13.98 -12.10 24.90
CA ILE A 178 -14.71 -11.04 25.57
C ILE A 178 -16.21 -11.30 25.41
N SER A 179 -16.95 -11.27 26.51
CA SER A 179 -18.42 -11.42 26.50
C SER A 179 -19.08 -10.31 27.32
N VAL A 180 -20.35 -10.00 27.02
CA VAL A 180 -21.15 -9.04 27.80
C VAL A 180 -22.21 -9.80 28.59
N VAL A 181 -22.33 -9.50 29.88
CA VAL A 181 -23.27 -10.14 30.81
C VAL A 181 -23.95 -9.10 31.69
N HIS A 182 -25.11 -9.43 32.26
CA HIS A 182 -25.75 -8.64 33.32
C HIS A 182 -25.90 -9.47 34.60
N ASP A 183 -25.98 -8.80 35.75
CA ASP A 183 -26.10 -9.43 37.07
C ASP A 183 -27.51 -9.32 37.69
N ALA A 184 -28.53 -8.94 36.91
CA ALA A 184 -29.91 -8.78 37.38
C ALA A 184 -30.61 -10.12 37.75
N ALA A 185 -30.17 -11.24 37.18
CA ALA A 185 -30.83 -12.52 37.38
C ALA A 185 -30.49 -13.16 38.75
N PRO A 186 -31.43 -13.92 39.37
CA PRO A 186 -31.13 -14.71 40.55
C PRO A 186 -29.94 -15.63 40.27
N LYS A 187 -28.86 -15.47 41.04
CA LYS A 187 -27.62 -16.24 40.83
C LYS A 187 -27.89 -17.72 41.03
N ARG A 188 -28.00 -18.49 39.95
CA ARG A 188 -27.90 -19.95 40.04
C ARG A 188 -26.50 -20.26 40.59
N LYS A 189 -26.40 -21.24 41.49
CA LYS A 189 -25.12 -21.62 42.11
C LYS A 189 -24.09 -21.92 41.00
N GLY A 190 -23.13 -21.02 40.80
CA GLY A 190 -22.08 -21.12 39.78
C GLY A 190 -22.27 -20.30 38.49
N SER A 191 -23.40 -19.60 38.28
CA SER A 191 -23.55 -18.72 37.11
C SER A 191 -22.88 -17.37 37.34
N ARG A 192 -22.01 -16.95 36.41
CA ARG A 192 -21.23 -15.70 36.43
C ARG A 192 -21.93 -14.58 35.65
N GLY A 193 -23.22 -14.38 35.92
CA GLY A 193 -24.09 -13.47 35.17
C GLY A 193 -24.81 -14.14 34.00
N THR A 194 -25.75 -13.41 33.42
CA THR A 194 -26.55 -13.83 32.26
C THR A 194 -26.03 -13.11 31.01
N PRO A 195 -25.69 -13.82 29.92
CA PRO A 195 -25.22 -13.17 28.69
C PRO A 195 -26.22 -12.18 28.12
N ILE A 196 -25.75 -10.98 27.74
CA ILE A 196 -26.55 -9.99 27.02
C ILE A 196 -26.38 -10.25 25.53
N ALA A 197 -27.46 -10.73 24.90
CA ALA A 197 -27.46 -11.14 23.51
C ALA A 197 -26.30 -12.13 23.19
N ASN A 198 -25.95 -12.26 21.91
CA ASN A 198 -24.78 -13.03 21.47
C ASN A 198 -23.54 -12.13 21.31
N ILE A 199 -23.37 -11.09 22.16
CA ILE A 199 -22.22 -10.19 22.07
C ILE A 199 -20.99 -10.89 22.65
N ARG A 200 -20.18 -11.46 21.76
CA ARG A 200 -18.93 -12.15 22.09
C ARG A 200 -17.87 -11.85 21.03
N GLU A 201 -16.70 -11.38 21.47
CA GLU A 201 -15.61 -10.96 20.60
C GLU A 201 -14.29 -11.63 20.97
N GLY A 202 -13.50 -12.00 19.96
CA GLY A 202 -12.13 -12.47 20.15
C GLY A 202 -11.12 -11.38 19.81
N LYS A 203 -10.16 -11.11 20.70
CA LYS A 203 -9.04 -10.19 20.42
C LYS A 203 -7.72 -10.94 20.53
N LYS A 204 -6.89 -10.92 19.48
CA LYS A 204 -5.59 -11.61 19.44
C LYS A 204 -4.44 -10.62 19.54
N ASP A 205 -3.23 -11.15 19.68
CA ASP A 205 -1.97 -10.41 19.58
C ASP A 205 -1.87 -9.25 20.57
N ILE A 206 -2.37 -9.47 21.79
CA ILE A 206 -2.26 -8.52 22.89
C ILE A 206 -0.97 -8.80 23.64
N HIS A 207 -0.17 -7.77 23.91
CA HIS A 207 1.07 -7.92 24.63
C HIS A 207 0.83 -8.55 26.02
N ALA A 208 1.53 -9.64 26.34
CA ALA A 208 1.27 -10.42 27.56
C ALA A 208 1.63 -9.65 28.85
N GLN A 209 2.44 -8.60 28.74
CA GLN A 209 2.76 -7.71 29.86
C GLN A 209 1.71 -6.62 30.12
N ILE A 210 0.58 -6.63 29.40
CA ILE A 210 -0.50 -5.66 29.61
C ILE A 210 -1.04 -5.72 31.06
N ASP A 211 -1.25 -4.56 31.65
CA ASP A 211 -1.80 -4.43 32.99
C ASP A 211 -3.34 -4.42 32.99
N ALA A 212 -3.94 -4.42 34.19
CA ALA A 212 -5.40 -4.44 34.33
C ALA A 212 -6.10 -3.23 33.69
N PRO A 213 -5.65 -1.97 33.90
CA PRO A 213 -6.20 -0.81 33.20
C PRO A 213 -6.15 -0.93 31.67
N GLY A 214 -5.03 -1.41 31.10
CA GLY A 214 -4.91 -1.65 29.67
C GLY A 214 -5.89 -2.71 29.17
N LEU A 215 -6.09 -3.79 29.92
CA LEU A 215 -7.09 -4.82 29.60
C LEU A 215 -8.52 -4.29 29.66
N ILE A 216 -8.86 -3.48 30.67
CA ILE A 216 -10.18 -2.83 30.78
C ILE A 216 -10.44 -1.99 29.53
N LYS A 217 -9.48 -1.14 29.14
CA LYS A 217 -9.61 -0.28 27.97
C LYS A 217 -9.82 -1.09 26.68
N ILE A 218 -8.98 -2.08 26.40
CA ILE A 218 -9.12 -2.92 25.19
C ILE A 218 -10.46 -3.64 25.18
N THR A 219 -10.90 -4.14 26.34
CA THR A 219 -12.16 -4.89 26.47
C THR A 219 -13.35 -3.99 26.17
N LEU A 220 -13.43 -2.83 26.82
CA LEU A 220 -14.52 -1.86 26.61
C LEU A 220 -14.52 -1.33 25.17
N ASP A 221 -13.37 -0.90 24.63
CA ASP A 221 -13.25 -0.42 23.24
C ASP A 221 -13.77 -1.48 22.23
N THR A 222 -13.62 -2.77 22.54
CA THR A 222 -14.03 -3.87 21.67
C THR A 222 -15.56 -4.07 21.65
N VAL A 223 -16.23 -4.01 22.80
CA VAL A 223 -17.67 -4.37 22.89
C VAL A 223 -18.61 -3.19 23.05
N LEU A 224 -18.14 -2.01 23.47
CA LEU A 224 -18.99 -0.85 23.70
C LEU A 224 -19.79 -0.43 22.46
N PRO A 225 -19.22 -0.43 21.22
CA PRO A 225 -20.02 -0.16 20.02
C PRO A 225 -21.18 -1.13 19.82
N LYS A 226 -21.04 -2.39 20.25
CA LYS A 226 -22.09 -3.43 20.14
C LYS A 226 -23.17 -3.27 21.20
N ILE A 227 -22.79 -2.85 22.41
CA ILE A 227 -23.75 -2.50 23.48
C ILE A 227 -24.58 -1.30 23.04
N LEU A 228 -23.95 -0.24 22.53
CA LEU A 228 -24.65 0.95 22.04
C LEU A 228 -25.55 0.64 20.83
N ALA A 229 -25.12 -0.27 19.95
CA ALA A 229 -25.92 -0.69 18.80
C ALA A 229 -27.11 -1.58 19.17
N LEU A 230 -27.10 -2.23 20.34
CA LEU A 230 -28.20 -3.09 20.79
C LEU A 230 -29.49 -2.28 20.95
N SER A 231 -29.39 -1.05 21.46
CA SER A 231 -30.51 -0.14 21.62
C SER A 231 -30.00 1.31 21.61
N PRO A 232 -29.93 1.95 20.42
CA PRO A 232 -29.35 3.29 20.26
C PRO A 232 -30.06 4.38 21.05
N GLU A 233 -31.33 4.17 21.40
CA GLU A 233 -32.17 5.13 22.13
C GLU A 233 -32.07 4.96 23.65
N PHE A 234 -31.53 3.85 24.15
CA PHE A 234 -31.34 3.64 25.57
C PHE A 234 -30.02 4.30 26.04
N PRO A 235 -30.05 5.18 27.06
CA PRO A 235 -28.87 5.92 27.51
C PRO A 235 -27.97 5.05 28.41
N TRP A 236 -27.22 4.13 27.82
CA TRP A 236 -26.25 3.28 28.53
C TRP A 236 -25.26 4.10 29.36
N ARG A 237 -25.14 3.80 30.65
CA ARG A 237 -24.15 4.41 31.55
C ARG A 237 -22.85 3.62 31.49
N THR A 238 -22.04 3.95 30.48
CA THR A 238 -20.83 3.21 30.12
C THR A 238 -19.75 3.21 31.21
N TRP A 239 -19.75 4.22 32.09
CA TRP A 239 -18.85 4.34 33.24
C TRP A 239 -19.20 3.40 34.41
N GLU A 240 -20.39 2.81 34.42
CA GLU A 240 -20.79 1.83 35.44
C GLU A 240 -20.45 0.38 35.02
N LEU A 241 -19.98 0.19 33.79
CA LEU A 241 -19.62 -1.13 33.29
C LEU A 241 -18.35 -1.64 33.98
N VAL A 242 -18.40 -2.87 34.48
CA VAL A 242 -17.28 -3.48 35.21
C VAL A 242 -16.68 -4.61 34.37
N VAL A 243 -15.36 -4.63 34.19
CA VAL A 243 -14.67 -5.73 33.50
C VAL A 243 -14.20 -6.75 34.54
N ARG A 244 -14.62 -8.01 34.38
CA ARG A 244 -14.23 -9.13 35.24
C ARG A 244 -13.51 -10.22 34.48
N ASP A 245 -12.61 -10.93 35.14
CA ASP A 245 -11.98 -12.13 34.58
C ASP A 245 -12.81 -13.40 34.82
N ALA A 246 -12.33 -14.53 34.29
CA ALA A 246 -12.92 -15.85 34.52
C ALA A 246 -13.05 -16.23 36.02
N GLY A 247 -12.27 -15.64 36.93
CA GLY A 247 -12.42 -15.80 38.38
C GLY A 247 -13.54 -14.94 38.99
N TRP A 248 -14.23 -14.13 38.19
CA TRP A 248 -15.18 -13.10 38.61
C TRP A 248 -14.53 -11.96 39.40
N VAL A 249 -13.22 -11.78 39.24
CA VAL A 249 -12.42 -10.73 39.86
C VAL A 249 -12.57 -9.45 39.05
N ASP A 250 -12.85 -8.34 39.74
CA ASP A 250 -12.97 -7.01 39.13
C ASP A 250 -11.57 -6.46 38.82
N LEU A 251 -11.28 -6.26 37.53
CA LEU A 251 -9.97 -5.78 37.08
C LEU A 251 -9.66 -4.37 37.59
N SER A 252 -10.67 -3.54 37.91
CA SER A 252 -10.45 -2.18 38.41
C SER A 252 -9.81 -2.15 39.80
N THR A 253 -9.92 -3.25 40.55
CA THR A 253 -9.31 -3.42 41.88
C THR A 253 -7.82 -3.79 41.83
N HIS A 254 -7.29 -4.08 40.64
CA HIS A 254 -5.90 -4.46 40.47
C HIS A 254 -4.99 -3.24 40.23
N PRO A 255 -3.75 -3.26 40.75
CA PRO A 255 -2.83 -2.15 40.60
C PRO A 255 -2.46 -1.91 39.14
N ALA A 256 -2.40 -0.63 38.75
CA ALA A 256 -1.77 -0.22 37.50
C ALA A 256 -0.28 -0.62 37.48
N ASN A 257 0.28 -0.85 36.30
CA ASN A 257 1.69 -1.19 36.07
C ASN A 257 2.13 -2.61 36.48
N ARG A 258 1.20 -3.54 36.71
CA ARG A 258 1.53 -4.95 36.88
C ARG A 258 0.86 -5.80 35.80
N PRO A 259 1.61 -6.62 35.05
CA PRO A 259 1.02 -7.54 34.10
C PRO A 259 -0.02 -8.45 34.75
N TYR A 260 -1.24 -8.46 34.22
CA TYR A 260 -2.34 -9.18 34.86
C TYR A 260 -2.23 -10.70 34.64
N PHE A 261 -2.16 -11.13 33.37
CA PHE A 261 -2.15 -12.55 32.99
C PHE A 261 -0.75 -13.15 32.75
N TYR A 262 0.31 -12.35 32.89
CA TYR A 262 1.66 -12.75 32.46
C TYR A 262 2.18 -13.98 33.19
N ALA A 263 2.02 -14.04 34.51
CA ALA A 263 2.47 -15.16 35.32
C ALA A 263 1.80 -16.49 34.91
N GLU A 264 0.54 -16.43 34.46
CA GLU A 264 -0.20 -17.60 34.01
C GLU A 264 0.28 -18.15 32.66
N CYS A 265 1.00 -17.35 31.87
CA CYS A 265 1.52 -17.77 30.57
C CYS A 265 2.77 -18.65 30.70
N TRP A 266 3.42 -18.67 31.87
CA TRP A 266 4.61 -19.50 32.11
C TRP A 266 4.22 -20.93 32.50
N GLN A 267 4.64 -21.90 31.69
CA GLN A 267 4.42 -23.32 31.96
C GLN A 267 5.74 -24.03 32.21
N ALA A 268 5.76 -24.93 33.20
CA ALA A 268 6.86 -25.87 33.38
C ALA A 268 6.96 -26.81 32.17
N SER A 269 8.17 -26.97 31.66
CA SER A 269 8.51 -27.83 30.53
C SER A 269 9.73 -28.66 30.90
N LYS A 270 9.63 -29.99 30.81
CA LYS A 270 10.77 -30.88 31.03
C LYS A 270 11.50 -31.08 29.70
N ARG A 271 12.69 -30.51 29.57
CA ARG A 271 13.62 -30.79 28.45
C ARG A 271 14.89 -31.42 29.01
N ALA A 272 15.23 -32.62 28.53
CA ALA A 272 16.42 -33.37 28.96
C ALA A 272 16.52 -33.59 30.49
N GLY A 273 15.41 -33.92 31.14
CA GLY A 273 15.38 -34.16 32.59
C GLY A 273 15.45 -32.90 33.47
N LYS A 274 15.69 -31.71 32.90
CA LYS A 274 15.66 -30.42 33.60
C LYS A 274 14.32 -29.72 33.38
N GLU A 275 13.73 -29.21 34.46
CA GLU A 275 12.52 -28.39 34.40
C GLU A 275 12.90 -26.95 34.02
N CYS A 276 12.36 -26.44 32.92
CA CYS A 276 12.48 -25.04 32.52
C CYS A 276 11.09 -24.42 32.39
N LYS A 277 10.96 -23.13 32.73
CA LYS A 277 9.72 -22.38 32.44
C LYS A 277 9.78 -21.90 30.99
N VAL A 278 8.71 -22.13 30.24
CA VAL A 278 8.56 -21.66 28.86
C VAL A 278 7.29 -20.83 28.79
N PHE A 279 7.38 -19.66 28.17
CA PHE A 279 6.21 -18.85 27.87
C PHE A 279 5.33 -19.57 26.84
N LYS A 280 4.04 -19.67 27.12
CA LYS A 280 3.04 -20.14 26.16
C LYS A 280 1.90 -19.14 26.10
N SER A 281 1.65 -18.66 24.88
CA SER A 281 0.46 -17.85 24.60
C SER A 281 -0.80 -18.60 25.04
N LYS A 282 -1.70 -17.88 25.72
CA LYS A 282 -2.97 -18.38 26.24
C LYS A 282 -4.11 -17.46 25.82
N GLN A 283 -5.31 -18.04 25.77
CA GLN A 283 -6.55 -17.30 25.65
C GLN A 283 -7.18 -17.13 27.04
N PHE A 284 -7.54 -15.91 27.40
CA PHE A 284 -8.20 -15.57 28.66
C PHE A 284 -9.62 -15.07 28.39
N ALA A 285 -10.55 -15.35 29.30
CA ALA A 285 -11.92 -14.86 29.20
C ALA A 285 -12.12 -13.61 30.06
N LEU A 286 -12.67 -12.56 29.47
CA LEU A 286 -13.10 -11.34 30.15
C LEU A 286 -14.60 -11.13 29.94
N MET A 287 -15.28 -10.62 30.96
CA MET A 287 -16.71 -10.33 30.96
C MET A 287 -16.92 -8.86 31.27
N VAL A 288 -17.63 -8.15 30.39
CA VAL A 288 -18.14 -6.81 30.67
C VAL A 288 -19.50 -6.97 31.34
N VAL A 289 -19.58 -6.56 32.60
CA VAL A 289 -20.76 -6.71 33.45
C VAL A 289 -21.55 -5.40 33.45
N VAL A 290 -22.79 -5.46 32.93
CA VAL A 290 -23.79 -4.42 33.09
C VAL A 290 -24.42 -4.54 34.48
N PRO A 291 -24.40 -3.48 35.31
CA PRO A 291 -25.05 -3.50 36.61
C PRO A 291 -26.55 -3.80 36.51
N GLY A 292 -27.06 -4.53 37.49
CA GLY A 292 -28.40 -5.09 37.43
C GLY A 292 -29.48 -4.02 37.57
N SER A 293 -29.16 -2.88 38.20
CA SER A 293 -30.00 -1.68 38.16
C SER A 293 -30.16 -1.16 36.74
N GLN A 294 -29.05 -0.94 36.04
CA GLN A 294 -29.05 -0.45 34.66
C GLN A 294 -29.73 -1.43 33.70
N TRP A 295 -29.55 -2.74 33.91
CA TRP A 295 -30.24 -3.75 33.12
C TRP A 295 -31.76 -3.77 33.35
N ARG A 296 -32.22 -3.60 34.60
CA ARG A 296 -33.66 -3.49 34.88
C ARG A 296 -34.27 -2.24 34.24
N GLU A 297 -33.58 -1.10 34.31
CA GLU A 297 -34.00 0.13 33.61
C GLU A 297 -34.10 -0.08 32.09
N TYR A 298 -33.19 -0.88 31.52
CA TYR A 298 -33.24 -1.26 30.11
C TYR A 298 -34.46 -2.14 29.78
N GLU A 299 -34.77 -3.14 30.60
CA GLU A 299 -35.96 -3.98 30.45
C GLU A 299 -37.25 -3.15 30.56
N GLU A 300 -37.36 -2.27 31.56
CA GLU A 300 -38.49 -1.35 31.71
C GLU A 300 -38.64 -0.40 30.51
N TRP A 301 -37.53 0.12 29.98
CA TRP A 301 -37.53 0.95 28.78
C TRP A 301 -37.99 0.19 27.53
N LEU A 302 -37.56 -1.07 27.36
CA LEU A 302 -38.01 -1.94 26.27
C LEU A 302 -39.52 -2.20 26.36
N GLU A 303 -40.02 -2.58 27.53
CA GLU A 303 -41.46 -2.84 27.75
C GLU A 303 -42.30 -1.60 27.44
N LYS A 304 -41.85 -0.42 27.90
CA LYS A 304 -42.53 0.86 27.62
C LYS A 304 -42.53 1.19 26.12
N THR A 305 -41.39 1.00 25.45
CA THR A 305 -41.28 1.25 23.99
C THR A 305 -42.19 0.32 23.20
N GLU A 306 -42.29 -0.96 23.60
CA GLU A 306 -43.22 -1.92 23.00
C GLU A 306 -44.69 -1.57 23.27
N GLU A 307 -45.02 -1.08 24.46
CA GLU A 307 -46.37 -0.59 24.79
C GLU A 307 -46.75 0.66 23.99
N ASP A 308 -45.89 1.68 23.94
CA ASP A 308 -46.11 2.90 23.15
C ASP A 308 -46.29 2.58 21.66
N SER A 309 -45.54 1.60 21.13
CA SER A 309 -45.68 1.15 19.73
C SER A 309 -47.03 0.49 19.43
N ARG A 310 -47.69 -0.10 20.45
CA ARG A 310 -49.01 -0.73 20.32
C ARG A 310 -50.14 0.30 20.33
N TYR A 311 -50.01 1.39 21.10
CA TYR A 311 -51.04 2.43 21.21
C TYR A 311 -50.91 3.54 20.17
N HIS A 312 -49.70 3.81 19.72
CA HIS A 312 -49.40 4.75 18.65
C HIS A 312 -48.67 4.02 17.53
N PRO A 313 -49.38 3.34 16.60
CA PRO A 313 -48.76 2.81 15.40
C PRO A 313 -48.12 3.98 14.66
N SER A 314 -46.82 4.13 14.82
CA SER A 314 -46.06 5.19 14.18
C SER A 314 -46.29 5.10 12.68
N PRO A 315 -46.67 6.20 11.98
CA PRO A 315 -46.90 6.19 10.53
C PRO A 315 -45.68 5.74 9.72
N ARG A 316 -44.49 5.64 10.35
CA ARG A 316 -43.23 5.25 9.72
C ARG A 316 -43.13 3.77 9.33
N LEU A 317 -43.96 2.86 9.86
CA LEU A 317 -43.88 1.44 9.48
C LEU A 317 -44.81 1.04 8.32
N LEU A 318 -45.79 1.86 7.94
CA LEU A 318 -46.62 1.62 6.75
C LEU A 318 -45.94 2.04 5.43
N ALA A 319 -44.89 2.86 5.49
CA ALA A 319 -44.19 3.37 4.28
C ALA A 319 -43.16 2.39 3.69
N ARG A 320 -42.97 1.19 4.25
CA ARG A 320 -41.99 0.21 3.72
C ARG A 320 -42.54 -0.77 2.68
N ASN A 321 -43.85 -0.76 2.39
CA ASN A 321 -44.49 -1.75 1.51
C ASN A 321 -45.22 -1.21 0.27
N ILE A 322 -45.08 0.06 -0.12
CA ILE A 322 -45.70 0.55 -1.37
C ILE A 322 -44.72 1.47 -2.10
N THR A 323 -44.05 0.93 -3.12
CA THR A 323 -43.32 1.72 -4.12
C THR A 323 -44.15 1.79 -5.40
N THR A 324 -44.97 2.82 -5.52
CA THR A 324 -45.43 3.35 -6.81
C THR A 324 -45.21 4.85 -6.79
N SER A 325 -44.33 5.32 -7.67
CA SER A 325 -44.02 6.75 -7.87
C SER A 325 -45.27 7.55 -8.22
N PRO A 326 -45.26 8.85 -7.90
CA PRO A 326 -45.77 9.83 -8.83
C PRO A 326 -44.73 10.89 -9.18
N ALA A 327 -44.88 11.37 -10.41
CA ALA A 327 -44.08 12.41 -11.06
C ALA A 327 -44.26 13.77 -10.38
N MET A 328 -43.19 14.55 -10.36
CA MET A 328 -43.18 15.96 -9.97
C MET A 328 -43.82 16.82 -11.06
N GLU A 329 -44.91 17.48 -10.70
CA GLU A 329 -45.47 18.62 -11.41
C GLU A 329 -45.01 19.89 -10.68
N GLN A 330 -44.32 20.78 -11.40
CA GLN A 330 -43.88 22.07 -10.88
C GLN A 330 -45.06 23.05 -10.91
N GLN A 331 -45.43 23.58 -9.74
CA GLN A 331 -46.29 24.76 -9.66
C GLN A 331 -45.59 25.84 -8.83
N GLN A 332 -45.28 26.92 -9.54
CA GLN A 332 -44.74 28.18 -9.09
C GLN A 332 -45.85 28.95 -8.34
N VAL A 333 -45.55 29.45 -7.14
CA VAL A 333 -46.42 30.38 -6.41
C VAL A 333 -45.59 31.58 -5.99
N ASP A 334 -45.99 32.73 -6.52
CA ASP A 334 -45.50 34.07 -6.20
C ASP A 334 -45.86 34.47 -4.76
N LEU A 335 -44.96 35.16 -4.07
CA LEU A 335 -45.29 35.99 -2.91
C LEU A 335 -44.55 37.34 -2.97
N PRO A 336 -45.16 38.44 -2.49
CA PRO A 336 -44.78 39.80 -2.84
C PRO A 336 -43.78 40.46 -1.89
N SER A 337 -43.04 41.40 -2.46
CA SER A 337 -42.13 42.37 -1.81
C SER A 337 -42.80 43.20 -0.72
N ILE A 338 -42.04 43.43 0.36
CA ILE A 338 -42.14 44.66 1.16
C ILE A 338 -40.74 45.29 1.16
N GLU A 339 -40.71 46.53 0.66
CA GLU A 339 -39.57 47.45 0.64
C GLU A 339 -39.36 48.08 2.03
N GLU A 340 -38.10 48.34 2.37
CA GLU A 340 -37.58 49.63 2.89
C GLU A 340 -36.05 49.47 3.05
N SER A 341 -35.25 49.97 2.10
CA SER A 341 -34.70 51.33 2.07
C SER A 341 -33.71 51.64 3.20
N PHE A 342 -32.41 51.53 2.93
CA PHE A 342 -31.47 52.61 3.22
C PHE A 342 -30.26 52.54 2.27
N SER A 343 -30.13 53.63 1.52
CA SER A 343 -29.12 53.95 0.53
C SER A 343 -27.79 54.36 1.16
N HIS A 344 -26.67 53.95 0.55
CA HIS A 344 -25.58 54.88 0.25
C HIS A 344 -24.78 54.42 -0.97
N SER A 345 -24.91 55.20 -2.04
CA SER A 345 -24.13 55.12 -3.28
C SER A 345 -22.71 55.62 -3.07
N LEU A 346 -21.75 55.02 -3.77
CA LEU A 346 -20.74 55.77 -4.52
C LEU A 346 -20.10 54.88 -5.61
N ARG A 347 -20.50 55.17 -6.85
CA ARG A 347 -19.75 54.83 -8.07
C ARG A 347 -18.44 55.61 -8.05
N VAL A 348 -17.32 54.96 -8.35
CA VAL A 348 -16.12 55.66 -8.84
C VAL A 348 -15.55 54.92 -10.04
N ALA A 349 -15.19 55.74 -11.02
CA ALA A 349 -14.75 55.45 -12.35
C ALA A 349 -13.39 54.74 -12.43
N ARG A 350 -13.20 54.07 -13.57
CA ARG A 350 -11.89 53.66 -14.07
C ARG A 350 -10.99 54.89 -14.24
N HIS A 351 -9.85 54.91 -13.56
CA HIS A 351 -8.70 55.72 -13.95
C HIS A 351 -7.42 54.89 -13.86
N ALA A 352 -6.68 54.91 -14.97
CA ALA A 352 -5.30 54.53 -15.04
C ALA A 352 -4.44 55.52 -14.25
N THR A 353 -3.56 55.02 -13.39
CA THR A 353 -2.41 55.71 -12.78
C THR A 353 -1.32 54.64 -12.60
N ALA A 354 -0.20 54.71 -13.32
CA ALA A 354 1.01 55.47 -12.97
C ALA A 354 1.69 54.91 -11.71
N SER A 355 2.73 54.09 -11.94
CA SER A 355 3.64 53.55 -10.93
C SER A 355 4.41 54.66 -10.20
N PRO A 356 4.69 54.52 -8.88
CA PRO A 356 5.58 55.42 -8.18
C PRO A 356 7.04 54.97 -8.29
N ALA A 357 7.90 55.98 -8.35
CA ALA A 357 9.35 55.89 -8.32
C ALA A 357 9.85 55.42 -6.94
N THR A 358 11.00 54.74 -6.94
CA THR A 358 11.85 54.60 -5.75
C THR A 358 13.31 54.71 -6.17
N GLU A 359 13.90 55.83 -5.74
CA GLU A 359 15.31 56.07 -5.38
C GLU A 359 16.41 55.13 -5.90
N GLN A 360 17.24 55.69 -6.78
CA GLN A 360 18.60 55.26 -7.07
C GLN A 360 19.60 56.09 -6.26
N LEU A 361 20.51 55.43 -5.54
CA LEU A 361 21.81 55.97 -5.14
C LEU A 361 22.90 54.89 -5.32
N ASN A 362 23.65 55.06 -6.41
CA ASN A 362 25.09 54.90 -6.63
C ASN A 362 25.92 53.80 -5.95
N LEU A 363 26.59 52.96 -6.77
CA LEU A 363 28.05 52.71 -6.82
C LEU A 363 28.40 51.71 -7.97
N PRO A 364 29.66 51.62 -8.46
CA PRO A 364 30.03 52.02 -9.81
C PRO A 364 30.42 50.85 -10.74
N SER A 365 30.28 51.10 -12.05
CA SER A 365 30.78 50.24 -13.13
C SER A 365 32.22 50.64 -13.49
N VAL A 366 33.14 49.68 -13.41
CA VAL A 366 34.49 49.78 -13.97
C VAL A 366 34.43 49.33 -15.43
N GLU A 367 34.86 50.22 -16.31
CA GLU A 367 35.08 49.98 -17.74
C GLU A 367 36.31 49.10 -17.94
N GLU A 368 36.24 48.10 -18.82
CA GLU A 368 37.43 47.54 -19.45
C GLU A 368 37.29 47.52 -20.96
N SER A 369 38.34 48.05 -21.57
CA SER A 369 38.46 48.58 -22.91
C SER A 369 39.16 47.56 -23.81
N VAL A 370 38.56 47.23 -24.96
CA VAL A 370 39.24 46.49 -26.02
C VAL A 370 39.83 47.49 -27.01
N THR A 371 41.14 47.65 -26.94
CA THR A 371 41.93 48.46 -27.85
C THR A 371 42.09 47.77 -29.21
N THR A 372 41.76 48.52 -30.26
CA THR A 372 42.10 48.21 -31.64
C THR A 372 43.45 48.85 -31.96
N SER A 373 44.32 48.13 -32.66
CA SER A 373 45.52 48.70 -33.26
C SER A 373 45.59 48.36 -34.75
N LYS A 374 45.54 49.41 -35.57
CA LYS A 374 45.78 49.43 -37.02
C LYS A 374 47.22 49.86 -37.28
N ARG A 375 47.86 49.23 -38.28
CA ARG A 375 48.79 49.80 -39.29
C ARG A 375 49.37 48.63 -40.11
N ALA A 376 49.61 48.69 -41.42
CA ALA A 376 49.44 49.70 -42.44
C ALA A 376 49.52 49.04 -43.84
N HIS A 377 48.85 49.70 -44.79
CA HIS A 377 48.99 49.73 -46.26
C HIS A 377 50.04 48.87 -47.00
N GLN A 378 49.63 48.31 -48.14
CA GLN A 378 49.85 48.88 -49.50
C GLN A 378 49.11 48.04 -50.58
N ARG A 379 48.27 48.69 -51.42
CA ARG A 379 48.40 48.86 -52.90
C ARG A 379 48.51 47.55 -53.70
N SER A 380 47.87 47.32 -54.84
CA SER A 380 46.97 48.08 -55.72
C SER A 380 46.68 47.18 -56.94
N ASP A 381 45.46 47.23 -57.48
CA ASP A 381 45.14 47.11 -58.93
C ASP A 381 45.47 45.78 -59.67
N SER A 382 44.81 45.31 -60.73
CA SER A 382 43.59 45.60 -61.46
C SER A 382 43.53 44.59 -62.63
N ILE A 383 42.32 44.25 -63.09
CA ILE A 383 41.96 43.90 -64.49
C ILE A 383 42.27 42.50 -65.06
N SER A 384 41.19 41.98 -65.65
CA SER A 384 40.96 40.76 -66.42
C SER A 384 41.50 40.79 -67.87
N ILE A 385 41.44 39.61 -68.52
CA ILE A 385 41.19 39.35 -69.97
C ILE A 385 42.31 38.59 -70.75
N THR A 386 41.94 37.34 -71.10
CA THR A 386 42.26 36.47 -72.27
C THR A 386 43.67 35.97 -72.62
N THR A 387 43.70 34.63 -72.78
CA THR A 387 44.41 33.72 -73.71
C THR A 387 44.87 34.29 -75.07
N PRO A 388 45.82 33.68 -75.84
CA PRO A 388 46.15 32.23 -75.88
C PRO A 388 47.65 31.85 -76.13
N SER A 389 47.88 30.53 -76.19
CA SER A 389 48.84 29.81 -77.07
C SER A 389 50.22 29.40 -76.53
N ASN A 390 50.34 28.07 -76.38
CA ASN A 390 51.48 27.17 -76.64
C ASN A 390 52.88 27.55 -76.14
N LYS A 391 53.32 26.86 -75.06
CA LYS A 391 54.58 26.08 -74.95
C LYS A 391 54.70 25.46 -73.54
N SER A 392 55.12 24.19 -73.48
CA SER A 392 55.30 23.38 -72.26
C SER A 392 56.51 23.84 -71.38
N PRO A 393 56.82 23.13 -70.28
CA PRO A 393 56.37 23.33 -68.89
C PRO A 393 57.43 24.03 -68.00
N PRO A 394 57.04 24.49 -66.79
CA PRO A 394 57.94 24.28 -65.65
C PRO A 394 57.22 23.77 -64.40
N HIS A 395 57.88 22.83 -63.73
CA HIS A 395 57.53 22.32 -62.41
C HIS A 395 57.46 23.45 -61.36
N LYS A 396 56.35 23.61 -60.64
CA LYS A 396 56.34 24.22 -59.28
C LYS A 396 55.06 23.96 -58.47
N LYS A 397 55.27 23.21 -57.38
CA LYS A 397 54.63 23.24 -56.04
C LYS A 397 53.19 23.75 -55.93
N PHE A 398 52.25 22.82 -55.75
CA PHE A 398 50.92 23.12 -55.19
C PHE A 398 50.99 23.26 -53.67
N ALA A 399 50.39 24.34 -53.18
CA ALA A 399 50.15 24.64 -51.78
C ALA A 399 49.17 23.62 -51.18
N ALA A 400 49.46 23.18 -49.95
CA ALA A 400 48.63 22.31 -49.16
C ALA A 400 47.34 23.04 -48.77
N GLY A 401 46.26 22.80 -49.51
CA GLY A 401 44.90 23.08 -49.06
C GLY A 401 44.56 22.14 -47.91
N SER A 402 43.99 22.70 -46.84
CA SER A 402 43.48 21.97 -45.68
C SER A 402 42.43 20.96 -46.12
N ALA A 403 42.85 19.72 -46.36
CA ALA A 403 41.96 18.61 -46.60
C ALA A 403 41.17 18.35 -45.32
N SER A 404 39.87 18.60 -45.36
CA SER A 404 38.93 18.12 -44.35
C SER A 404 39.14 16.61 -44.20
N PRO A 405 39.44 16.09 -42.99
CA PRO A 405 39.71 14.68 -42.82
C PRO A 405 38.46 13.89 -43.21
N SER A 406 38.62 12.94 -44.15
CA SER A 406 37.58 11.97 -44.47
C SER A 406 37.22 11.18 -43.20
N PRO A 407 35.94 10.83 -42.99
CA PRO A 407 35.53 10.03 -41.85
C PRO A 407 36.26 8.69 -41.86
N ASP A 408 36.56 8.20 -40.66
CA ASP A 408 37.18 6.89 -40.44
C ASP A 408 36.38 5.80 -41.16
N ARG A 409 37.06 5.06 -42.04
CA ARG A 409 36.40 4.13 -42.96
C ARG A 409 35.77 2.97 -42.21
N GLU A 410 36.45 2.51 -41.16
CA GLU A 410 36.01 1.45 -40.26
C GLU A 410 34.78 1.90 -39.47
N GLY A 411 34.81 3.11 -38.88
CA GLY A 411 33.67 3.72 -38.20
C GLY A 411 32.46 3.93 -39.12
N LEU A 412 32.68 4.37 -40.37
CA LEU A 412 31.61 4.52 -41.36
C LEU A 412 31.06 3.16 -41.82
N SER A 413 31.92 2.17 -42.03
CA SER A 413 31.50 0.81 -42.42
C SER A 413 30.66 0.16 -41.32
N GLU A 414 31.06 0.32 -40.06
CA GLU A 414 30.31 -0.19 -38.92
C GLU A 414 28.99 0.57 -38.74
N ALA A 415 28.99 1.89 -38.87
CA ALA A 415 27.78 2.71 -38.83
C ALA A 415 26.79 2.35 -39.96
N LEU A 416 27.27 2.01 -41.16
CA LEU A 416 26.43 1.57 -42.28
C LEU A 416 25.89 0.15 -42.06
N ARG A 417 26.70 -0.74 -41.47
CA ARG A 417 26.28 -2.11 -41.10
C ARG A 417 25.17 -2.08 -40.05
N ILE A 418 25.29 -1.20 -39.06
CA ILE A 418 24.28 -0.97 -38.02
C ILE A 418 23.08 -0.21 -38.59
N GLY A 419 23.31 0.87 -39.33
CA GLY A 419 22.28 1.78 -39.83
C GLY A 419 21.30 1.18 -40.84
N GLY A 420 21.69 0.11 -41.54
CA GLY A 420 20.80 -0.63 -42.44
C GLY A 420 19.87 -1.63 -41.74
N THR A 421 20.12 -1.96 -40.48
CA THR A 421 19.33 -2.92 -39.70
C THR A 421 18.75 -2.24 -38.47
N VAL A 422 17.63 -1.54 -38.65
CA VAL A 422 16.85 -1.10 -37.49
C VAL A 422 16.26 -2.35 -36.85
N ASN A 423 16.90 -2.86 -35.79
CA ASN A 423 16.34 -3.89 -34.93
C ASN A 423 15.25 -3.27 -34.04
N MET A 424 14.20 -2.74 -34.68
CA MET A 424 13.01 -2.27 -34.01
C MET A 424 12.08 -3.47 -33.89
N ASP A 425 11.87 -3.92 -32.67
CA ASP A 425 10.81 -4.87 -32.38
C ASP A 425 9.47 -4.14 -32.59
N VAL A 426 8.93 -4.23 -33.81
CA VAL A 426 7.68 -3.58 -34.21
C VAL A 426 6.55 -3.94 -33.23
N ARG A 427 6.58 -5.13 -32.62
CA ARG A 427 5.57 -5.52 -31.62
C ARG A 427 5.67 -4.66 -30.36
N GLN A 428 6.87 -4.38 -29.87
CA GLN A 428 7.04 -3.49 -28.72
C GLN A 428 6.51 -2.09 -29.00
N LEU A 429 6.67 -1.59 -30.24
CA LEU A 429 6.13 -0.29 -30.64
C LEU A 429 4.59 -0.30 -30.73
N LEU A 430 4.01 -1.39 -31.25
CA LEU A 430 2.55 -1.57 -31.37
C LEU A 430 1.87 -1.79 -30.01
N ASP A 431 2.60 -2.30 -29.02
CA ASP A 431 2.08 -2.53 -27.67
C ASP A 431 2.09 -1.26 -26.78
N LEU A 432 2.68 -0.16 -27.25
CA LEU A 432 2.70 1.11 -26.52
C LEU A 432 1.30 1.71 -26.40
N GLN A 433 0.92 2.08 -25.17
CA GLN A 433 -0.30 2.82 -24.90
C GLN A 433 -0.01 4.31 -24.86
N ASN A 434 -0.67 5.08 -25.72
CA ASN A 434 -0.59 6.53 -25.72
C ASN A 434 -1.87 7.13 -25.10
N GLU A 435 -1.69 7.94 -24.08
CA GLU A 435 -2.77 8.54 -23.29
C GLU A 435 -2.69 10.05 -23.36
N ASN A 436 -3.81 10.72 -23.68
CA ASN A 436 -3.93 12.15 -23.40
C ASN A 436 -4.26 12.32 -21.91
N ILE A 437 -3.50 13.16 -21.22
CA ILE A 437 -3.59 13.28 -19.76
C ILE A 437 -3.80 14.71 -19.27
N GLN A 438 -4.43 14.81 -18.11
CA GLN A 438 -4.27 15.94 -17.19
C GLN A 438 -3.32 15.50 -16.08
N TYR A 439 -2.25 16.27 -15.88
CA TYR A 439 -1.15 15.99 -14.97
C TYR A 439 -1.10 17.02 -13.85
N TYR A 440 -1.08 16.52 -12.61
CA TYR A 440 -1.08 17.32 -11.38
C TYR A 440 0.21 17.04 -10.62
N PRO A 441 1.26 17.89 -10.75
CA PRO A 441 2.54 17.68 -10.08
C PRO A 441 2.38 17.70 -8.55
N ILE A 442 3.18 16.89 -7.86
CA ILE A 442 3.27 16.89 -6.39
C ILE A 442 4.35 17.90 -5.99
N PRO A 443 4.00 19.02 -5.34
CA PRO A 443 5.00 20.03 -4.97
C PRO A 443 5.88 19.59 -3.80
N THR A 444 7.11 20.09 -3.69
CA THR A 444 7.81 20.13 -2.39
C THR A 444 7.40 21.37 -1.63
N ARG A 445 7.07 21.26 -0.34
CA ARG A 445 6.91 22.44 0.53
C ARG A 445 7.75 22.28 1.80
N PRO A 446 8.38 23.35 2.32
CA PRO A 446 8.97 23.30 3.65
C PRO A 446 7.90 22.96 4.69
N LEU A 447 8.19 22.05 5.62
CA LEU A 447 7.23 21.62 6.64
C LEU A 447 6.63 22.80 7.42
N ALA A 448 7.45 23.80 7.75
CA ALA A 448 6.99 25.01 8.45
C ALA A 448 5.95 25.80 7.65
N ALA A 449 6.03 25.81 6.31
CA ALA A 449 5.04 26.45 5.45
C ALA A 449 3.75 25.63 5.37
N MET A 450 3.84 24.30 5.35
CA MET A 450 2.67 23.41 5.39
C MET A 450 1.85 23.61 6.66
N LEU A 451 2.53 23.64 7.81
CA LEU A 451 1.87 23.76 9.12
C LEU A 451 1.20 25.13 9.34
N LYS A 452 1.68 26.18 8.65
CA LYS A 452 1.10 27.53 8.76
C LYS A 452 -0.15 27.73 7.91
N ASN A 453 -0.36 26.91 6.88
CA ASN A 453 -1.48 27.07 5.95
C ASN A 453 -2.30 25.78 5.88
N PRO A 454 -3.54 25.78 6.39
CA PRO A 454 -4.42 24.61 6.33
C PRO A 454 -4.58 24.00 4.94
N LYS A 455 -4.51 24.83 3.87
CA LYS A 455 -4.60 24.35 2.47
C LYS A 455 -3.42 23.50 2.03
N PHE A 456 -2.32 23.52 2.77
CA PHE A 456 -1.10 22.76 2.46
C PHE A 456 -0.93 21.51 3.31
N LEU A 457 -1.87 21.21 4.21
CA LEU A 457 -1.82 20.01 5.07
C LEU A 457 -2.10 18.71 4.30
N SER A 458 -2.65 18.80 3.10
CA SER A 458 -2.83 17.67 2.20
C SER A 458 -2.46 18.05 0.78
N TYR A 459 -1.96 17.09 0.03
CA TYR A 459 -1.93 17.18 -1.42
C TYR A 459 -3.37 17.16 -1.93
N ASP A 460 -3.79 18.26 -2.55
CA ASP A 460 -5.13 18.44 -3.11
C ASP A 460 -5.03 18.83 -4.58
N ILE A 461 -5.50 17.92 -5.43
CA ILE A 461 -5.52 18.05 -6.90
C ILE A 461 -6.28 19.30 -7.34
N GLU A 462 -7.29 19.75 -6.58
CA GLU A 462 -8.08 20.93 -6.93
C GLU A 462 -7.29 22.24 -6.76
N THR A 463 -6.22 22.21 -5.96
CA THR A 463 -5.41 23.40 -5.63
C THR A 463 -4.08 23.47 -6.38
N VAL A 464 -3.68 22.37 -7.02
CA VAL A 464 -2.42 22.28 -7.76
C VAL A 464 -2.67 22.64 -9.23
N GLU A 465 -1.71 23.34 -9.83
CA GLU A 465 -1.71 23.61 -11.27
C GLU A 465 -1.91 22.31 -12.07
N CYS A 466 -2.86 22.35 -13.01
CA CYS A 466 -3.13 21.25 -13.93
C CYS A 466 -2.39 21.50 -15.24
N LEU A 467 -1.48 20.59 -15.59
CA LEU A 467 -0.78 20.59 -16.87
C LEU A 467 -1.44 19.58 -17.81
N THR A 468 -1.44 19.85 -19.11
CA THR A 468 -1.93 18.90 -20.12
C THR A 468 -0.77 18.30 -20.89
N GLY A 469 -0.92 17.05 -21.31
CA GLY A 469 0.13 16.37 -22.04
C GLY A 469 -0.26 14.99 -22.56
N GLN A 470 0.76 14.25 -22.96
CA GLN A 470 0.68 12.87 -23.39
C GLN A 470 1.57 11.99 -22.51
N LEU A 471 1.03 10.83 -22.14
CA LEU A 471 1.76 9.78 -21.44
C LEU A 471 1.80 8.55 -22.33
N THR A 472 3.00 8.11 -22.69
CA THR A 472 3.19 6.83 -23.36
C THR A 472 3.67 5.80 -22.35
N ILE A 473 3.04 4.63 -22.35
CA ILE A 473 3.27 3.57 -21.37
C ILE A 473 3.58 2.28 -22.15
N ASN A 474 4.57 1.51 -21.71
CA ASN A 474 4.70 0.12 -22.12
C ASN A 474 4.00 -0.78 -21.08
N PRO A 475 2.73 -1.20 -21.32
CA PRO A 475 1.95 -1.97 -20.35
C PRO A 475 2.39 -3.43 -20.28
N SER A 476 3.33 -3.87 -21.13
CA SER A 476 3.76 -5.26 -21.19
C SER A 476 4.31 -5.72 -19.84
N MET A 477 3.91 -6.93 -19.45
CA MET A 477 4.48 -7.56 -18.25
C MET A 477 5.95 -7.95 -18.45
N ALA A 478 6.41 -8.08 -19.70
CA ALA A 478 7.81 -8.33 -20.00
C ALA A 478 8.69 -7.10 -19.72
N SER A 479 8.12 -5.89 -19.83
CA SER A 479 8.81 -4.62 -19.58
C SER A 479 8.54 -4.04 -18.19
N ILE A 480 7.85 -4.76 -17.30
CA ILE A 480 7.50 -4.22 -15.98
C ILE A 480 8.77 -3.90 -15.16
N LEU A 481 8.82 -2.68 -14.63
CA LEU A 481 9.91 -2.24 -13.74
C LEU A 481 9.84 -3.01 -12.43
N GLY A 482 8.62 -3.15 -11.89
CA GLY A 482 8.36 -3.94 -10.69
C GLY A 482 6.88 -4.06 -10.36
N ALA A 483 6.54 -5.03 -9.52
CA ALA A 483 5.21 -5.19 -8.95
C ALA A 483 5.35 -5.25 -7.42
N GLY A 484 4.92 -4.18 -6.75
CA GLY A 484 4.86 -4.12 -5.29
C GLY A 484 3.62 -4.85 -4.75
N ALA A 485 3.32 -4.66 -3.48
CA ALA A 485 2.17 -5.29 -2.84
C ALA A 485 0.82 -4.84 -3.44
N PHE A 486 0.74 -3.60 -3.94
CA PHE A 486 -0.52 -2.99 -4.38
C PHE A 486 -0.40 -2.08 -5.63
N LYS A 487 0.80 -1.89 -6.19
CA LYS A 487 1.06 -1.13 -7.43
C LYS A 487 1.93 -1.91 -8.41
N THR A 488 1.67 -1.75 -9.70
CA THR A 488 2.59 -2.13 -10.79
C THR A 488 3.29 -0.88 -11.29
N ALA A 489 4.58 -0.96 -11.58
CA ALA A 489 5.39 0.10 -12.17
C ALA A 489 5.83 -0.30 -13.58
N HIS A 490 5.51 0.52 -14.57
CA HIS A 490 5.86 0.31 -15.98
C HIS A 490 6.72 1.47 -16.48
N PRO A 491 7.64 1.23 -17.43
CA PRO A 491 8.38 2.30 -18.06
C PRO A 491 7.45 3.06 -19.02
N GLY A 492 7.69 4.35 -19.13
CA GLY A 492 6.97 5.21 -20.06
C GLY A 492 7.74 6.51 -20.30
N TRP A 493 7.12 7.42 -21.04
CA TRP A 493 7.58 8.79 -21.14
C TRP A 493 6.43 9.79 -21.08
N LEU A 494 6.74 10.93 -20.49
CA LEU A 494 5.84 12.06 -20.30
C LEU A 494 6.25 13.22 -21.22
N THR A 495 5.28 13.72 -21.98
CA THR A 495 5.40 14.92 -22.82
C THR A 495 4.31 15.91 -22.42
N LEU A 496 4.68 17.03 -21.80
CA LEU A 496 3.74 18.10 -21.45
C LEU A 496 3.64 19.11 -22.60
N PHE A 497 2.44 19.60 -22.89
CA PHE A 497 2.22 20.56 -23.99
C PHE A 497 2.67 21.97 -23.65
N ALA A 498 2.62 22.32 -22.37
CA ALA A 498 3.22 23.54 -21.81
C ALA A 498 4.27 23.11 -20.77
N PRO A 499 5.48 22.69 -21.20
CA PRO A 499 6.48 22.22 -20.28
C PRO A 499 6.94 23.36 -19.35
N PRO A 500 7.19 23.09 -18.05
CA PRO A 500 7.79 24.07 -17.17
C PRO A 500 9.20 24.44 -17.67
N SER A 501 9.68 25.63 -17.30
CA SER A 501 11.00 26.13 -17.72
C SER A 501 12.17 25.28 -17.20
N SER A 502 11.97 24.51 -16.13
CA SER A 502 12.96 23.61 -15.55
C SER A 502 12.29 22.46 -14.77
N GLY A 503 13.09 21.47 -14.36
CA GLY A 503 12.62 20.35 -13.53
C GLY A 503 11.86 19.26 -14.29
N PHE A 504 11.16 18.40 -13.55
CA PHE A 504 10.41 17.28 -14.11
C PHE A 504 9.30 17.73 -15.06
N GLY A 505 9.27 17.18 -16.27
CA GLY A 505 8.32 17.58 -17.31
C GLY A 505 8.81 18.70 -18.22
N SER A 506 9.98 19.32 -17.95
CA SER A 506 10.54 20.40 -18.78
C SER A 506 11.05 19.94 -20.15
N LYS A 507 11.46 18.67 -20.27
CA LYS A 507 11.89 18.09 -21.55
C LYS A 507 10.69 17.74 -22.41
N THR A 508 10.86 17.73 -23.72
CA THR A 508 9.85 17.24 -24.69
C THR A 508 9.51 15.77 -24.49
N ARG A 509 10.42 14.99 -23.89
CA ARG A 509 10.23 13.58 -23.54
C ARG A 509 11.01 13.30 -22.26
N ASN A 510 10.29 13.05 -21.16
CA ASN A 510 10.88 12.67 -19.88
C ASN A 510 10.62 11.19 -19.66
N ASP A 511 11.65 10.39 -19.41
CA ASP A 511 11.46 8.99 -19.03
C ASP A 511 10.86 8.91 -17.62
N VAL A 512 9.84 8.08 -17.47
CA VAL A 512 9.05 8.00 -16.24
C VAL A 512 8.78 6.56 -15.82
N ALA A 513 8.63 6.37 -14.51
CA ALA A 513 7.98 5.20 -13.95
C ALA A 513 6.48 5.48 -13.80
N VAL A 514 5.66 4.74 -14.54
CA VAL A 514 4.20 4.85 -14.51
C VAL A 514 3.63 3.80 -13.57
N LYS A 515 3.14 4.26 -12.42
CA LYS A 515 2.60 3.40 -11.37
C LYS A 515 1.08 3.38 -11.39
N ARG A 516 0.53 2.17 -11.25
CA ARG A 516 -0.92 1.95 -11.26
C ARG A 516 -1.32 0.96 -10.16
N ALA A 517 -2.38 1.27 -9.42
CA ALA A 517 -2.87 0.40 -8.37
C ALA A 517 -3.44 -0.91 -8.95
N TYR A 518 -3.36 -1.99 -8.18
CA TYR A 518 -3.94 -3.26 -8.56
C TYR A 518 -4.39 -4.08 -7.34
N TYR A 519 -5.22 -5.08 -7.60
CA TYR A 519 -5.51 -6.14 -6.64
C TYR A 519 -5.13 -7.50 -7.23
N LYS A 520 -4.81 -8.45 -6.34
CA LYS A 520 -4.52 -9.83 -6.73
C LYS A 520 -5.85 -10.55 -6.96
N ALA A 521 -6.16 -10.87 -8.21
CA ALA A 521 -7.32 -11.66 -8.60
C ALA A 521 -6.94 -13.14 -8.63
N TYR A 522 -7.46 -13.92 -7.69
CA TYR A 522 -7.22 -15.36 -7.62
C TYR A 522 -8.27 -16.12 -8.44
N PRO A 523 -7.90 -17.19 -9.17
CA PRO A 523 -8.87 -18.06 -9.81
C PRO A 523 -9.88 -18.60 -8.78
N PRO A 524 -11.16 -18.81 -9.16
CA PRO A 524 -12.13 -19.47 -8.28
C PRO A 524 -11.57 -20.79 -7.74
N GLY A 525 -11.60 -20.97 -6.41
CA GLY A 525 -11.06 -22.16 -5.73
C GLY A 525 -9.57 -22.14 -5.41
N ALA A 526 -8.81 -21.12 -5.85
CA ALA A 526 -7.41 -20.97 -5.46
C ALA A 526 -7.29 -20.28 -4.09
N SER A 527 -6.49 -20.85 -3.18
CA SER A 527 -6.13 -20.23 -1.90
C SER A 527 -5.38 -18.91 -2.13
N SER A 528 -5.53 -17.95 -1.21
CA SER A 528 -4.76 -16.69 -1.17
C SER A 528 -3.24 -16.92 -1.04
N THR A 529 -2.82 -18.12 -0.64
CA THR A 529 -1.42 -18.55 -0.61
C THR A 529 -0.87 -18.99 -1.98
N SER A 530 -1.71 -19.07 -3.02
CA SER A 530 -1.25 -19.38 -4.37
C SER A 530 -0.33 -18.27 -4.89
N LEU A 531 0.86 -18.65 -5.36
CA LEU A 531 1.77 -17.74 -6.04
C LEU A 531 1.23 -17.26 -7.40
N LYS A 532 0.20 -17.93 -7.94
CA LYS A 532 -0.42 -17.58 -9.21
C LYS A 532 -1.68 -16.74 -8.96
N TYR A 533 -1.57 -15.45 -9.24
CA TYR A 533 -2.69 -14.50 -9.29
C TYR A 533 -2.65 -13.72 -10.60
N LYS A 534 -3.81 -13.21 -11.03
CA LYS A 534 -3.92 -12.23 -12.12
C LYS A 534 -3.93 -10.83 -11.52
N ILE A 535 -3.39 -9.86 -12.24
CA ILE A 535 -3.43 -8.45 -11.85
C ILE A 535 -4.80 -7.90 -12.25
N GLY A 536 -5.65 -7.62 -11.26
CA GLY A 536 -6.94 -6.95 -11.44
C GLY A 536 -6.81 -5.43 -11.28
N ARG A 537 -7.69 -4.66 -11.93
CA ARG A 537 -7.72 -3.20 -11.85
C ARG A 537 -8.96 -2.73 -11.10
N TYR A 538 -8.76 -1.80 -10.16
CA TYR A 538 -9.87 -1.21 -9.41
C TYR A 538 -10.79 -0.39 -10.33
N ALA A 539 -12.02 -0.18 -9.89
CA ALA A 539 -12.85 0.87 -10.46
C ALA A 539 -12.15 2.23 -10.28
N LEU A 540 -12.32 3.13 -11.24
CA LEU A 540 -11.60 4.41 -11.28
C LEU A 540 -11.71 5.21 -9.97
N PRO A 541 -12.88 5.36 -9.31
CA PRO A 541 -12.96 6.08 -8.04
C PRO A 541 -12.08 5.48 -6.92
N ASP A 542 -11.97 4.16 -6.86
CA ASP A 542 -11.13 3.49 -5.86
C ASP A 542 -9.65 3.57 -6.23
N GLU A 543 -9.33 3.55 -7.53
CA GLU A 543 -7.97 3.77 -8.02
C GLU A 543 -7.47 5.18 -7.69
N VAL A 544 -8.31 6.20 -7.91
CA VAL A 544 -8.03 7.61 -7.57
C VAL A 544 -7.76 7.75 -6.09
N LYS A 545 -8.66 7.26 -5.22
CA LYS A 545 -8.48 7.33 -3.76
C LYS A 545 -7.14 6.73 -3.31
N ARG A 546 -6.74 5.60 -3.90
CA ARG A 546 -5.47 4.93 -3.58
C ARG A 546 -4.28 5.76 -4.03
N LEU A 547 -4.25 6.21 -5.28
CA LEU A 547 -3.09 6.95 -5.79
C LEU A 547 -2.96 8.35 -5.20
N VAL A 548 -4.07 9.03 -4.89
CA VAL A 548 -4.04 10.32 -4.17
C VAL A 548 -3.46 10.15 -2.76
N LYS A 549 -3.80 9.05 -2.07
CA LYS A 549 -3.19 8.73 -0.78
C LYS A 549 -1.66 8.56 -0.91
N GLU A 550 -1.20 7.83 -1.92
CA GLU A 550 0.24 7.65 -2.19
C GLU A 550 0.94 8.98 -2.54
N ALA A 551 0.32 9.82 -3.37
CA ALA A 551 0.80 11.15 -3.69
C ALA A 551 0.92 12.02 -2.43
N ASN A 552 -0.06 11.94 -1.53
CA ASN A 552 -0.02 12.65 -0.26
C ASN A 552 1.10 12.13 0.66
N VAL A 553 1.37 10.82 0.70
CA VAL A 553 2.53 10.27 1.44
C VAL A 553 3.84 10.83 0.89
N LEU A 554 4.03 10.80 -0.43
CA LEU A 554 5.22 11.36 -1.09
C LEU A 554 5.38 12.87 -0.83
N TYR A 555 4.28 13.62 -0.86
CA TYR A 555 4.23 15.05 -0.54
C TYR A 555 4.75 15.34 0.88
N TRP A 556 4.30 14.58 1.87
CA TRP A 556 4.78 14.69 3.25
C TRP A 556 6.24 14.23 3.41
N ALA A 557 6.64 13.14 2.73
CA ALA A 557 8.00 12.62 2.78
C ALA A 557 9.03 13.62 2.22
N ARG A 558 8.74 14.27 1.09
CA ARG A 558 9.56 15.37 0.54
C ARG A 558 9.78 16.48 1.59
N SER A 559 8.72 16.84 2.30
CA SER A 559 8.72 17.93 3.28
C SER A 559 9.46 17.57 4.58
N LEU A 560 9.38 16.31 5.02
CA LEU A 560 10.14 15.77 6.16
C LEU A 560 11.62 15.58 5.85
N LEU A 561 11.96 15.20 4.62
CA LEU A 561 13.35 15.15 4.18
C LEU A 561 13.95 16.56 4.11
N GLN A 562 13.20 17.54 3.60
CA GLN A 562 13.61 18.96 3.62
C GLN A 562 13.84 19.47 5.05
N LEU A 563 12.96 19.13 6.01
CA LEU A 563 13.17 19.45 7.44
C LEU A 563 14.52 18.93 7.95
N THR A 564 14.93 17.75 7.49
CA THR A 564 16.21 17.13 7.88
C THR A 564 17.38 17.94 7.33
N TYR A 565 17.35 18.33 6.06
CA TYR A 565 18.38 19.20 5.48
C TYR A 565 18.42 20.59 6.12
N ASP A 566 17.26 21.18 6.42
CA ASP A 566 17.21 22.46 7.14
C ASP A 566 17.83 22.35 8.54
N PHE A 567 17.73 21.17 9.18
CA PHE A 567 18.41 20.89 10.44
C PHE A 567 19.94 20.77 10.25
N ILE A 568 20.37 20.01 9.25
CA ILE A 568 21.80 19.85 8.90
C ILE A 568 22.43 21.21 8.60
N ASN A 569 21.83 22.00 7.71
CA ASN A 569 22.34 23.30 7.28
C ASN A 569 22.49 24.28 8.44
N ARG A 570 21.52 24.31 9.37
CA ARG A 570 21.64 25.13 10.59
C ARG A 570 22.76 24.66 11.51
N SER A 571 22.93 23.35 11.63
CA SER A 571 23.99 22.75 12.46
C SER A 571 25.37 23.08 11.87
N MET A 572 25.52 22.97 10.55
CA MET A 572 26.73 23.38 9.83
C MET A 572 27.02 24.87 9.96
N ALA A 573 26.00 25.74 9.82
CA ALA A 573 26.18 27.18 9.96
C ALA A 573 26.62 27.59 11.38
N SER A 574 26.31 26.77 12.39
CA SER A 574 26.74 26.98 13.78
C SER A 574 28.07 26.30 14.14
N ALA A 575 28.60 25.44 13.26
CA ALA A 575 29.83 24.70 13.52
C ALA A 575 31.06 25.57 13.20
N SER A 576 32.12 25.44 14.01
CA SER A 576 33.39 26.13 13.76
C SER A 576 34.18 25.54 12.58
N GLU A 577 33.93 24.27 12.26
CA GLU A 577 34.60 23.51 11.21
C GLU A 577 33.58 22.72 10.37
N PRO A 578 33.84 22.51 9.07
CA PRO A 578 33.00 21.66 8.24
C PRO A 578 33.07 20.19 8.70
N PRO A 579 32.04 19.38 8.42
CA PRO A 579 32.08 17.96 8.74
C PRO A 579 33.23 17.27 8.00
N PRO A 580 33.93 16.30 8.63
CA PRO A 580 35.05 15.59 8.01
C PRO A 580 34.62 14.55 6.97
N PHE A 581 33.33 14.53 6.60
CA PHE A 581 32.72 13.60 5.66
C PHE A 581 31.72 14.33 4.77
N ASN A 582 31.47 13.77 3.59
CA ASN A 582 30.45 14.28 2.68
C ASN A 582 29.06 13.90 3.20
N ILE A 583 28.18 14.88 3.32
CA ILE A 583 26.78 14.64 3.66
C ILE A 583 26.04 14.24 2.38
N PRO A 584 25.46 13.03 2.32
CA PRO A 584 24.70 12.59 1.14
C PRO A 584 23.62 13.59 0.74
N GLN A 585 23.52 13.85 -0.57
CA GLN A 585 22.51 14.72 -1.15
C GLN A 585 21.53 13.87 -1.95
N VAL A 586 20.44 13.51 -1.28
CA VAL A 586 19.34 12.70 -1.82
C VAL A 586 18.02 13.44 -1.77
N ARG A 587 17.13 13.12 -2.71
CA ARG A 587 15.76 13.63 -2.75
C ARG A 587 14.79 12.53 -3.13
N PHE A 588 13.52 12.71 -2.80
CA PHE A 588 12.47 11.91 -3.42
C PHE A 588 12.31 12.31 -4.89
N VAL A 589 11.91 11.34 -5.72
CA VAL A 589 11.60 11.55 -7.13
C VAL A 589 10.57 12.66 -7.30
N ASP A 590 10.72 13.42 -8.38
CA ASP A 590 9.62 14.26 -8.83
C ASP A 590 8.50 13.41 -9.38
N ALA A 591 7.26 13.80 -9.09
CA ALA A 591 6.10 12.97 -9.37
C ALA A 591 4.82 13.79 -9.52
N GLY A 592 3.77 13.16 -10.03
CA GLY A 592 2.44 13.74 -10.12
C GLY A 592 1.36 12.71 -10.42
N ILE A 593 0.10 13.12 -10.25
CA ILE A 593 -1.06 12.30 -10.62
C ILE A 593 -1.45 12.63 -12.07
N ALA A 594 -1.58 11.60 -12.91
CA ALA A 594 -2.04 11.72 -14.28
C ALA A 594 -3.40 11.06 -14.47
N PHE A 595 -4.41 11.83 -14.86
CA PHE A 595 -5.69 11.29 -15.33
C PHE A 595 -5.65 11.11 -16.83
N ALA A 596 -5.84 9.88 -17.30
CA ALA A 596 -5.92 9.59 -18.72
C ALA A 596 -7.36 9.62 -19.21
N PHE A 597 -7.57 10.29 -20.34
CA PHE A 597 -8.87 10.47 -20.96
C PHE A 597 -8.98 9.64 -22.23
N GLY A 598 -10.10 8.95 -22.37
CA GLY A 598 -10.43 8.18 -23.57
C GLY A 598 -11.71 8.67 -24.24
N PRO A 599 -11.95 8.24 -25.50
CA PRO A 599 -13.24 8.46 -26.13
C PRO A 599 -14.34 7.78 -25.30
N LEU A 600 -15.47 8.48 -25.13
CA LEU A 600 -16.63 7.90 -24.48
C LEU A 600 -17.16 6.71 -25.30
N PRO A 601 -17.62 5.62 -24.65
CA PRO A 601 -18.29 4.53 -25.37
C PRO A 601 -19.53 5.08 -26.10
N ALA A 602 -19.71 4.66 -27.36
CA ALA A 602 -20.72 5.19 -28.29
C ALA A 602 -22.15 5.24 -27.72
N SER A 603 -22.48 4.35 -26.78
CA SER A 603 -23.79 4.30 -26.12
C SER A 603 -24.09 5.44 -25.14
N LYS A 604 -23.10 6.27 -24.78
CA LYS A 604 -23.26 7.42 -23.86
C LYS A 604 -22.95 8.77 -24.49
N ALA A 605 -22.65 8.82 -25.80
CA ALA A 605 -22.31 10.03 -26.53
C ALA A 605 -23.51 10.95 -26.88
N ALA A 606 -24.67 10.76 -26.22
CA ALA A 606 -25.91 11.46 -26.57
C ALA A 606 -25.91 12.96 -26.23
N SER A 607 -25.01 13.43 -25.36
CA SER A 607 -24.84 14.86 -25.09
C SER A 607 -23.71 15.44 -25.94
N LYS A 608 -24.04 16.38 -26.82
CA LYS A 608 -23.16 17.08 -27.78
C LYS A 608 -21.94 17.83 -27.17
N TRP A 609 -21.72 17.74 -25.86
CA TRP A 609 -20.76 18.57 -25.10
C TRP A 609 -19.86 17.80 -24.11
N SER A 610 -20.03 16.49 -23.92
CA SER A 610 -19.11 15.68 -23.11
C SER A 610 -18.34 14.76 -24.05
N ALA A 611 -17.09 15.10 -24.38
CA ALA A 611 -16.33 14.40 -25.42
C ALA A 611 -15.31 13.38 -24.87
N SER A 612 -15.01 13.40 -23.58
CA SER A 612 -14.08 12.44 -22.97
C SER A 612 -14.37 12.23 -21.50
N SER A 613 -14.13 11.01 -21.02
CA SER A 613 -14.15 10.68 -19.59
C SER A 613 -12.79 10.13 -19.17
N ALA A 614 -12.39 10.43 -17.93
CA ALA A 614 -11.25 9.76 -17.33
C ALA A 614 -11.47 8.24 -17.33
N ARG A 615 -10.48 7.48 -17.80
CA ARG A 615 -10.54 6.01 -17.89
C ARG A 615 -9.54 5.30 -16.99
N ALA A 616 -8.47 6.00 -16.62
CA ALA A 616 -7.42 5.50 -15.76
C ALA A 616 -6.78 6.68 -15.02
N VAL A 617 -6.15 6.37 -13.90
CA VAL A 617 -5.32 7.29 -13.14
C VAL A 617 -3.98 6.62 -12.86
N TYR A 618 -2.91 7.40 -12.95
CA TYR A 618 -1.54 6.95 -12.77
C TYR A 618 -0.82 7.86 -11.77
N LEU A 619 0.09 7.27 -11.00
CA LEU A 619 1.13 8.01 -10.30
C LEU A 619 2.37 7.95 -11.22
N VAL A 620 2.75 9.09 -11.75
CA VAL A 620 3.86 9.22 -12.70
C VAL A 620 5.05 9.81 -11.95
N GLU A 621 6.16 9.08 -11.92
CA GLU A 621 7.38 9.46 -11.21
C GLU A 621 8.56 9.57 -12.19
N GLU A 622 9.55 10.37 -11.83
CA GLU A 622 10.87 10.35 -12.45
C GLU A 622 11.44 8.93 -12.45
N LEU A 623 11.94 8.50 -13.62
CA LEU A 623 12.57 7.19 -13.72
C LEU A 623 13.94 7.23 -13.03
N ILE A 624 14.13 6.40 -12.01
CA ILE A 624 15.42 6.23 -11.35
C ILE A 624 16.40 5.56 -12.33
N PRO A 625 17.59 6.15 -12.59
CA PRO A 625 18.58 5.57 -13.48
C PRO A 625 19.18 4.26 -12.90
N GLY A 626 19.87 3.48 -13.74
CA GLY A 626 20.58 2.26 -13.29
C GLY A 626 19.77 0.96 -13.27
N GLY A 627 18.45 1.05 -13.48
CA GLY A 627 17.60 -0.13 -13.59
C GLY A 627 17.48 -0.93 -12.28
N LYS A 628 17.29 -2.25 -12.40
CA LYS A 628 17.00 -3.14 -11.25
C LYS A 628 18.19 -3.37 -10.32
N ASP A 629 19.41 -3.22 -10.83
CA ASP A 629 20.63 -3.53 -10.08
C ASP A 629 21.05 -2.38 -9.15
N GLU A 630 20.58 -1.16 -9.43
CA GLU A 630 20.83 0.03 -8.59
C GLU A 630 19.68 0.39 -7.65
N PHE A 631 18.51 -0.21 -7.83
CA PHE A 631 17.37 0.00 -6.92
C PHE A 631 17.58 -0.81 -5.63
N LEU A 632 17.90 -0.10 -4.55
CA LEU A 632 18.17 -0.69 -3.24
C LEU A 632 17.13 -0.27 -2.21
N LYS A 633 16.84 -1.19 -1.30
CA LYS A 633 16.06 -0.91 -0.10
C LYS A 633 17.04 -0.78 1.06
N TYR A 634 17.17 0.44 1.58
CA TYR A 634 18.14 0.79 2.62
C TYR A 634 17.61 0.51 4.02
N ILE A 635 16.33 0.81 4.26
CA ILE A 635 15.66 0.62 5.56
C ILE A 635 14.30 -0.03 5.33
N HIS A 636 13.91 -0.94 6.21
CA HIS A 636 12.61 -1.62 6.14
C HIS A 636 11.53 -0.85 6.90
N ASN A 637 10.28 -0.87 6.44
CA ASN A 637 9.16 -0.24 7.16
C ASN A 637 8.91 -0.76 8.59
N MET A 638 9.47 -1.91 8.96
CA MET A 638 9.31 -2.54 10.28
C MET A 638 10.57 -2.47 11.16
N ASP A 639 11.66 -1.89 10.66
CA ASP A 639 12.93 -1.83 11.38
C ASP A 639 13.68 -0.54 11.03
N ALA A 640 14.20 0.17 12.02
CA ALA A 640 14.99 1.39 11.82
C ALA A 640 16.47 1.08 11.52
N ASN A 641 16.90 -0.17 11.66
CA ASN A 641 18.26 -0.56 11.33
C ASN A 641 18.49 -0.60 9.81
N PRO A 642 19.69 -0.23 9.34
CA PRO A 642 20.12 -0.49 7.97
C PRO A 642 19.91 -1.96 7.57
N LEU A 643 19.38 -2.20 6.37
CA LEU A 643 19.29 -3.54 5.80
C LEU A 643 20.61 -4.04 5.19
N LEU A 644 21.53 -3.11 4.93
CA LEU A 644 22.83 -3.36 4.33
C LEU A 644 23.85 -3.77 5.39
N ASP A 645 24.79 -4.63 5.01
CA ASP A 645 25.91 -5.01 5.87
C ASP A 645 26.95 -3.88 5.89
N GLU A 646 27.75 -3.77 6.96
CA GLU A 646 28.80 -2.73 7.08
C GLU A 646 29.82 -2.73 5.93
N SER A 647 30.01 -3.87 5.26
CA SER A 647 30.90 -4.01 4.10
C SER A 647 30.28 -3.55 2.78
N ASP A 648 28.97 -3.30 2.75
CA ASP A 648 28.29 -2.87 1.53
C ASP A 648 28.66 -1.41 1.22
N TYR A 649 28.97 -1.13 -0.04
CA TYR A 649 29.36 0.22 -0.50
C TYR A 649 28.33 1.31 -0.15
N TRP A 650 27.06 0.94 -0.02
CA TRP A 650 25.98 1.86 0.29
C TRP A 650 25.57 1.90 1.77
N TYR A 651 26.34 1.26 2.65
CA TYR A 651 26.03 1.20 4.08
C TYR A 651 26.00 2.60 4.73
N ASP A 652 26.97 3.47 4.42
CA ASP A 652 27.01 4.83 4.94
C ASP A 652 25.77 5.64 4.55
N LEU A 653 25.22 5.38 3.36
CA LEU A 653 23.96 5.99 2.93
C LEU A 653 22.76 5.45 3.74
N ALA A 654 22.74 4.16 4.08
CA ALA A 654 21.73 3.59 4.96
C ALA A 654 21.83 4.12 6.41
N LEU A 655 23.06 4.34 6.91
CA LEU A 655 23.29 5.03 8.17
C LEU A 655 22.79 6.47 8.14
N PHE A 656 23.03 7.19 7.04
CA PHE A 656 22.48 8.52 6.82
C PHE A 656 20.94 8.51 6.88
N PHE A 657 20.27 7.51 6.29
CA PHE A 657 18.82 7.36 6.42
C PHE A 657 18.35 7.05 7.84
N THR A 658 19.13 6.30 8.61
CA THR A 658 18.81 6.08 10.03
C THR A 658 18.88 7.40 10.81
N PHE A 659 19.89 8.23 10.49
CA PHE A 659 20.01 9.59 11.02
C PHE A 659 18.83 10.48 10.59
N THR A 660 18.37 10.42 9.34
CA THR A 660 17.22 11.23 8.90
C THR A 660 15.95 10.84 9.65
N GLN A 661 15.70 9.54 9.87
CA GLN A 661 14.58 9.05 10.69
C GLN A 661 14.63 9.62 12.10
N HIS A 662 15.82 9.58 12.73
CA HIS A 662 16.01 10.08 14.08
C HIS A 662 15.73 11.58 14.19
N VAL A 663 16.29 12.39 13.28
CA VAL A 663 16.04 13.84 13.25
C VAL A 663 14.56 14.13 13.08
N GLN A 664 13.88 13.47 12.15
CA GLN A 664 12.45 13.66 11.92
C GLN A 664 11.63 13.28 13.15
N TYR A 665 11.89 12.13 13.77
CA TYR A 665 11.22 11.69 14.98
C TYR A 665 11.38 12.70 16.12
N VAL A 666 12.61 13.17 16.38
CA VAL A 666 12.88 14.16 17.43
C VAL A 666 12.22 15.51 17.10
N LYS A 667 12.39 16.03 15.88
CA LYS A 667 11.88 17.35 15.49
C LYS A 667 10.36 17.40 15.40
N THR A 668 9.71 16.27 15.16
CA THR A 668 8.25 16.14 15.18
C THR A 668 7.71 15.72 16.55
N ARG A 669 8.55 15.63 17.59
CA ARG A 669 8.17 15.18 18.95
C ARG A 669 7.53 13.80 18.98
N GLY A 670 8.08 12.89 18.18
CA GLY A 670 7.65 11.49 18.09
C GLY A 670 6.41 11.26 17.23
N LEU A 671 5.93 12.26 16.49
CA LEU A 671 4.70 12.16 15.72
C LEU A 671 4.91 11.52 14.33
N ALA A 672 6.03 11.79 13.67
CA ALA A 672 6.26 11.32 12.31
C ALA A 672 7.75 11.20 11.97
N PHE A 673 8.04 10.20 11.14
CA PHE A 673 9.31 10.03 10.44
C PHE A 673 9.04 9.22 9.17
N ILE A 674 9.96 9.27 8.22
CA ILE A 674 9.90 8.54 6.96
C ILE A 674 10.43 7.12 7.19
N SER A 675 9.72 6.11 6.71
CA SER A 675 10.20 4.72 6.71
C SER A 675 10.48 4.25 5.29
N ASP A 676 10.85 2.97 5.15
CA ASP A 676 10.93 2.29 3.85
C ASP A 676 11.83 2.99 2.81
N TYR A 677 12.95 3.57 3.26
CA TYR A 677 13.92 4.23 2.37
C TYR A 677 14.39 3.25 1.27
N GLN A 678 14.02 3.54 0.03
CA GLN A 678 14.40 2.76 -1.14
C GLN A 678 14.52 3.62 -2.40
N GLY A 679 15.41 3.25 -3.30
CA GLY A 679 15.74 4.00 -4.50
C GLY A 679 17.19 3.81 -4.92
N SER A 680 17.79 4.83 -5.52
CA SER A 680 19.23 4.90 -5.83
C SER A 680 19.98 5.77 -4.82
N SER A 681 21.26 6.00 -5.09
CA SER A 681 22.12 6.89 -4.30
C SER A 681 21.72 8.36 -4.30
N GLU A 682 20.81 8.78 -5.18
CA GLU A 682 20.37 10.17 -5.34
C GLU A 682 18.84 10.33 -5.27
N LEU A 683 18.10 9.33 -5.75
CA LEU A 683 16.65 9.40 -5.92
C LEU A 683 15.94 8.32 -5.09
N LEU A 684 14.97 8.76 -4.29
CA LEU A 684 14.16 7.91 -3.41
C LEU A 684 12.70 7.83 -3.88
N THR A 685 12.02 6.73 -3.59
CA THR A 685 10.61 6.52 -3.90
C THR A 685 9.93 5.55 -2.92
N ASP A 686 8.60 5.44 -2.98
CA ASP A 686 7.80 4.43 -2.27
C ASP A 686 8.05 4.31 -0.75
N CYS A 687 8.15 5.44 -0.03
CA CYS A 687 8.38 5.48 1.42
C CYS A 687 7.15 5.22 2.31
#